data_AF-A0A928DEK6-F1
#
_entry.id   AF-A0A928DEK6-F1
#
_cell.length_a   1.000
_cell.length_b   1.000
_cell.length_c   1.000
_cell.angle_alpha   90.00
_cell.angle_beta   90.00
_cell.angle_gamma   90.00
#
_symmetry.space_group_name_H-M   'P 1'
#
loop_
_entity.id
_entity.type
_entity.pdbx_description
1 polymer ?
#
loop_
_entity_poly.entity_id
_entity_poly.type
_entity_poly.pdbx_seq_one_letter_code
_entity_poly.pdbx_strand_id
1 'polypeptide(L)'
;MKSVFNFFMLFAMLFSASAAEKVIEATGNLSYQTTADFFSQWIPIVKAPAGNERRMFPAKAPDGTVALCCGRYGKNQVPLARFVFGDGKNETAALFDVSGAGEQNAFTAQVDFLYHRQHRRPLERIEITLGVMSADQKRIYNASIYTNSDIWNKNYLKVINVDTANPKAKPKAILWKDAGTKMEKGAWYRLKFTMVRMNETSRSPVILKLALYEINGKKAGGADGKVLAEASSKIMPNLGDKVKFIIQEPAVPPYIVYITNISASSGAKKKSLTADVKPAGKVFRSSAQSVAGFRKYLMDRKNSYKKGKETVILSRNGTAEFVIVQPSDASNPVRFAAQELKQHLDKITGANFQIVSKVPAGKKGIFLGDTPEAVKAGINVKKIARDGFRIIANPDKIIIAGFDENNVKSEVLFNFMNPENERKYSVFSASAWNFQRGSLYGAYRFLEELGVRWFMPGEDGTVFPENRNLTFTAFDTLEEPVFDGRSGAQDGRFFRPNRDAERTHLYRNVLKWSYRENFLWVLRMRRATAFYPLNHHPPSNQYEERFGKNHPEYFALYNGKRSLQREVGSGRTGALCYGNPGLFREVMRDIMAYADGVHASKRGYLLTDTQNYNMCENNGWPETHFGNFSSLLPHDLYQPCGCKICSPFLSARQDGQMSDIVWPFIAKVGNELLKRKPGHVITCLAYSSYAELPMTLDRLPDNVMIGILPSKDLMNQPYALAKPERFKAYFKLTEEWNRMNNMPLAFWIHWLYRHFEPKKHAGVPMILPEFTAKYFREAARYGRVMYIEMDTDNFVMEHLNRYLFMKLLLNPFQDPRALVDDYAEKMYGPAGTIFKEIFADIERRCFQIASTDAVPAAIWKDKDKFSSETLIRYRKMVTEAEKLTNGTRYSKAVQLFSRYFLGVMEKSSKEYLRTGNADQKRMAMIKKADQNKVIDLKKGKSVTKEFIPLYGYEDFQTSEAVLSCKSGVLKIHLAGKEKNPGKLLANVKKNGTPAVWNDDCYEIMLVNPTGTDYVQIIVNSIGTYYVKPFHRMPLGNYRIKVNGNVAPEFGNWTLDLEIPLAQFNPNGLKGNWKINIFRNRRTSDPKAYQASGLYLKELHFHKLEQYFTLIID
;
A
#
# COMPACT_ATOMS: atom_id res chain seq x y z
N MET A 1 -49.99 -17.98 20.28
CA MET A 1 -49.06 -17.93 21.43
C MET A 1 -48.13 -19.15 21.58
N LYS A 2 -48.33 -20.28 20.88
CA LYS A 2 -47.26 -21.31 20.70
C LYS A 2 -46.36 -21.06 19.49
N SER A 3 -46.68 -20.07 18.66
CA SER A 3 -45.96 -19.65 17.45
C SER A 3 -44.91 -18.56 17.66
N VAL A 4 -44.75 -18.05 18.89
CA VAL A 4 -43.70 -17.05 19.25
C VAL A 4 -42.56 -17.69 20.04
N PHE A 5 -42.69 -18.95 20.46
CA PHE A 5 -41.64 -19.70 21.17
C PHE A 5 -40.75 -20.55 20.24
N ASN A 6 -41.25 -20.92 19.05
CA ASN A 6 -40.50 -21.72 18.07
C ASN A 6 -39.62 -20.90 17.10
N PHE A 7 -39.69 -19.57 17.13
CA PHE A 7 -38.83 -18.71 16.29
C PHE A 7 -37.52 -18.30 16.99
N PHE A 8 -37.42 -18.45 18.31
CA PHE A 8 -36.20 -18.13 19.09
C PHE A 8 -35.33 -19.35 19.42
N MET A 9 -35.82 -20.58 19.21
CA MET A 9 -35.11 -21.85 19.40
C MET A 9 -34.53 -22.44 18.10
N LEU A 10 -34.49 -21.67 17.01
CA LEU A 10 -33.80 -22.04 15.77
C LEU A 10 -32.43 -21.35 15.60
N PHE A 11 -32.03 -20.50 16.55
CA PHE A 11 -30.79 -19.71 16.46
C PHE A 11 -29.76 -20.02 17.56
N ALA A 12 -30.06 -20.94 18.46
CA ALA A 12 -29.13 -21.45 19.47
C ALA A 12 -29.19 -22.98 19.48
N MET A 13 -28.04 -23.62 19.26
CA MET A 13 -27.80 -25.09 19.27
C MET A 13 -28.01 -25.88 17.97
N LEU A 14 -27.29 -25.50 16.90
CA LEU A 14 -26.72 -26.48 15.96
C LEU A 14 -25.20 -26.28 15.87
N PHE A 15 -24.54 -26.56 16.99
CA PHE A 15 -23.13 -26.88 17.10
C PHE A 15 -23.04 -28.24 17.80
N SER A 16 -22.92 -29.33 17.04
CA SER A 16 -22.11 -30.52 17.39
C SER A 16 -22.41 -31.69 16.45
N ALA A 17 -21.33 -32.31 15.96
CA ALA A 17 -21.19 -33.70 15.52
C ALA A 17 -22.11 -34.22 14.38
N SER A 18 -21.57 -34.32 13.16
CA SER A 18 -21.86 -35.42 12.21
C SER A 18 -21.09 -35.25 10.87
N ALA A 19 -19.76 -35.34 10.92
CA ALA A 19 -18.94 -35.48 9.70
C ALA A 19 -18.08 -36.76 9.68
N ALA A 20 -18.12 -37.58 10.75
CA ALA A 20 -17.39 -38.84 10.80
C ALA A 20 -18.25 -40.05 10.37
N GLU A 21 -19.57 -40.03 10.57
CA GLU A 21 -20.44 -41.19 10.29
C GLU A 21 -20.84 -41.32 8.80
N LYS A 22 -20.96 -40.21 8.05
CA LYS A 22 -21.36 -40.26 6.63
C LYS A 22 -20.28 -40.76 5.64
N VAL A 23 -19.02 -40.85 6.08
CA VAL A 23 -17.92 -41.40 5.25
C VAL A 23 -17.83 -42.92 5.39
N ILE A 24 -18.24 -43.47 6.55
CA ILE A 24 -18.23 -44.91 6.81
C ILE A 24 -19.38 -45.61 6.07
N GLU A 25 -20.54 -44.96 5.94
CA GLU A 25 -21.70 -45.51 5.22
C GLU A 25 -21.55 -45.51 3.69
N ALA A 26 -20.59 -44.77 3.12
CA ALA A 26 -20.48 -44.61 1.66
C ALA A 26 -19.46 -45.51 0.96
N THR A 27 -18.43 -46.04 1.66
CA THR A 27 -17.30 -46.73 0.98
C THR A 27 -17.00 -48.16 1.44
N GLY A 28 -17.66 -48.69 2.47
CA GLY A 28 -17.68 -50.12 2.78
C GLY A 28 -16.36 -50.84 3.09
N ASN A 29 -15.18 -50.20 3.01
CA ASN A 29 -13.88 -50.69 3.50
C ASN A 29 -12.82 -49.59 3.42
N LEU A 30 -11.86 -49.55 4.36
CA LEU A 30 -10.58 -48.85 4.18
C LEU A 30 -9.43 -49.52 4.96
N SER A 31 -8.51 -50.16 4.22
CA SER A 31 -7.21 -50.64 4.67
C SER A 31 -6.13 -49.58 4.40
N TYR A 32 -5.26 -49.29 5.38
CA TYR A 32 -4.04 -48.50 5.14
C TYR A 32 -2.83 -49.16 5.82
N GLN A 33 -1.73 -49.29 5.09
CA GLN A 33 -0.58 -50.13 5.46
C GLN A 33 0.50 -49.41 6.30
N THR A 34 0.38 -48.13 6.65
CA THR A 34 1.30 -47.50 7.62
C THR A 34 0.63 -46.45 8.50
N THR A 35 1.19 -46.22 9.69
CA THR A 35 0.74 -45.22 10.67
C THR A 35 0.98 -43.77 10.20
N ALA A 36 1.82 -43.56 9.17
CA ALA A 36 2.10 -42.24 8.61
C ALA A 36 0.97 -41.69 7.72
N ASP A 37 0.19 -42.57 7.08
CA ASP A 37 -0.95 -42.19 6.24
C ASP A 37 -2.20 -41.78 7.04
N PHE A 38 -2.34 -42.24 8.28
CA PHE A 38 -3.47 -41.90 9.15
C PHE A 38 -3.34 -40.50 9.79
N PHE A 39 -2.11 -40.06 10.08
CA PHE A 39 -1.86 -38.75 10.72
C PHE A 39 -1.83 -37.56 9.74
N SER A 40 -1.79 -37.79 8.43
CA SER A 40 -1.69 -36.72 7.42
C SER A 40 -3.05 -36.08 7.05
N GLN A 41 -4.18 -36.60 7.56
CA GLN A 41 -5.52 -36.12 7.18
C GLN A 41 -6.37 -35.50 8.32
N TRP A 42 -5.81 -35.28 9.51
CA TRP A 42 -6.47 -34.53 10.59
C TRP A 42 -5.76 -33.20 10.88
N ILE A 43 -5.97 -32.21 9.99
CA ILE A 43 -5.78 -30.79 10.31
C ILE A 43 -7.07 -30.04 9.96
N PRO A 44 -7.96 -29.80 10.94
CA PRO A 44 -8.94 -28.73 10.83
C PRO A 44 -8.40 -27.46 11.49
N ILE A 45 -8.34 -26.43 10.65
CA ILE A 45 -8.18 -25.01 10.96
C ILE A 45 -9.28 -24.57 11.94
N VAL A 46 -8.90 -24.01 13.10
CA VAL A 46 -9.73 -23.03 13.83
C VAL A 46 -8.88 -21.82 14.19
N LYS A 47 -9.26 -20.67 13.63
CA LYS A 47 -8.78 -19.32 13.96
C LYS A 47 -9.09 -18.97 15.42
N ALA A 48 -8.10 -18.48 16.15
CA ALA A 48 -8.36 -17.58 17.28
C ALA A 48 -8.64 -16.15 16.77
N PRO A 49 -9.55 -15.38 17.40
CA PRO A 49 -9.82 -13.99 17.02
C PRO A 49 -8.63 -13.09 17.33
N ALA A 50 -8.48 -12.05 16.49
CA ALA A 50 -7.60 -10.92 16.74
C ALA A 50 -8.00 -10.18 18.02
N GLY A 51 -7.01 -9.86 18.86
CA GLY A 51 -7.21 -8.99 20.02
C GLY A 51 -5.96 -8.81 20.88
N ASN A 52 -5.22 -7.72 20.64
CA ASN A 52 -4.30 -7.01 21.55
C ASN A 52 -3.14 -7.81 22.19
N GLU A 53 -2.01 -7.91 21.49
CA GLU A 53 -0.69 -8.13 22.13
C GLU A 53 -0.02 -6.77 22.46
N ARG A 54 0.03 -6.38 23.74
CA ARG A 54 0.97 -5.34 24.21
C ARG A 54 2.31 -5.99 24.56
N ARG A 55 3.39 -5.54 23.89
CA ARG A 55 4.78 -5.86 24.26
C ARG A 55 5.17 -5.11 25.54
N MET A 56 5.64 -5.83 26.57
CA MET A 56 6.38 -5.26 27.71
C MET A 56 7.86 -5.12 27.32
N PHE A 57 8.52 -4.03 27.74
CA PHE A 57 9.97 -3.84 27.61
C PHE A 57 10.62 -3.99 28.99
N PRO A 58 11.73 -4.74 29.15
CA PRO A 58 12.54 -4.66 30.36
C PRO A 58 13.19 -3.27 30.47
N ALA A 59 12.98 -2.58 31.59
CA ALA A 59 13.73 -1.36 31.92
C ALA A 59 14.92 -1.73 32.80
N LYS A 60 16.14 -1.39 32.37
CA LYS A 60 17.36 -1.53 33.18
C LYS A 60 17.50 -0.32 34.10
N ALA A 61 17.57 -0.53 35.41
CA ALA A 61 17.94 0.49 36.37
C ALA A 61 19.47 0.73 36.35
N PRO A 62 19.96 1.90 36.81
CA PRO A 62 21.39 2.27 36.76
C PRO A 62 22.34 1.32 37.51
N ASP A 63 21.83 0.51 38.44
CA ASP A 63 22.58 -0.49 39.21
C ASP A 63 22.67 -1.87 38.51
N GLY A 64 22.10 -2.00 37.30
CA GLY A 64 22.06 -3.24 36.53
C GLY A 64 20.80 -4.09 36.73
N THR A 65 19.87 -3.69 37.61
CA THR A 65 18.62 -4.43 37.87
C THR A 65 17.65 -4.33 36.69
N VAL A 66 17.01 -5.44 36.30
CA VAL A 66 15.96 -5.46 35.26
C VAL A 66 14.58 -5.46 35.94
N ALA A 67 13.75 -4.46 35.62
CA ALA A 67 12.37 -4.38 36.09
C ALA A 67 11.37 -4.84 35.01
N LEU A 68 10.44 -5.73 35.38
CA LEU A 68 9.32 -6.17 34.54
C LEU A 68 8.00 -5.58 35.11
N CYS A 69 7.29 -4.76 34.33
CA CYS A 69 6.03 -4.11 34.73
C CYS A 69 4.82 -4.62 33.93
N CYS A 70 3.85 -5.25 34.58
CA CYS A 70 2.66 -5.81 33.93
C CYS A 70 1.40 -4.91 34.05
N GLY A 71 0.64 -4.72 32.95
CA GLY A 71 -0.58 -3.90 32.88
C GLY A 71 -1.81 -4.63 32.31
N ARG A 72 -3.02 -4.19 32.69
CA ARG A 72 -4.32 -4.88 32.57
C ARG A 72 -5.01 -4.74 31.19
N TYR A 73 -5.76 -5.77 30.76
CA TYR A 73 -6.89 -5.70 29.80
C TYR A 73 -8.16 -6.34 30.38
N GLY A 74 -9.32 -5.85 29.95
CA GLY A 74 -10.64 -6.19 30.47
C GLY A 74 -11.29 -7.44 29.89
N LYS A 75 -12.10 -8.09 30.75
CA LYS A 75 -13.22 -9.02 30.55
C LYS A 75 -13.33 -9.73 29.19
N ASN A 76 -12.68 -10.89 29.06
CA ASN A 76 -13.30 -12.17 28.67
C ASN A 76 -12.25 -13.28 28.80
N GLN A 77 -12.51 -14.21 29.72
CA GLN A 77 -11.65 -15.35 30.04
C GLN A 77 -11.86 -16.49 29.03
N VAL A 78 -10.78 -17.02 28.44
CA VAL A 78 -10.65 -18.41 27.95
C VAL A 78 -9.18 -18.85 28.19
N PRO A 79 -8.88 -20.12 28.55
CA PRO A 79 -7.62 -20.53 29.17
C PRO A 79 -6.46 -20.68 28.19
N LEU A 80 -5.25 -20.25 28.62
CA LEU A 80 -3.98 -20.46 27.90
C LEU A 80 -3.59 -21.95 27.89
N ALA A 81 -3.66 -22.57 26.71
CA ALA A 81 -2.98 -23.84 26.44
C ALA A 81 -1.47 -23.60 26.26
N ARG A 82 -0.68 -24.47 26.91
CA ARG A 82 0.79 -24.54 26.86
C ARG A 82 1.32 -24.64 25.44
N PHE A 83 2.26 -23.76 25.06
CA PHE A 83 3.19 -24.00 23.95
C PHE A 83 4.63 -23.96 24.43
N VAL A 84 5.33 -25.06 24.12
CA VAL A 84 6.77 -25.30 24.26
C VAL A 84 7.47 -24.73 23.02
N PHE A 85 8.66 -24.18 23.21
CA PHE A 85 9.36 -23.24 22.31
C PHE A 85 9.92 -23.82 21.01
N GLY A 86 9.92 -22.97 19.99
CA GLY A 86 10.86 -22.92 18.86
C GLY A 86 10.89 -21.49 18.30
N ASP A 87 12.10 -20.91 18.24
CA ASP A 87 12.53 -19.83 17.35
C ASP A 87 12.13 -18.37 17.67
N GLY A 88 12.93 -17.74 18.54
CA GLY A 88 13.40 -16.38 18.29
C GLY A 88 12.96 -15.24 19.23
N LYS A 89 13.86 -14.25 19.29
CA LYS A 89 13.58 -12.80 19.41
C LYS A 89 13.22 -12.17 20.76
N ASN A 90 13.05 -12.84 21.89
CA ASN A 90 12.96 -12.15 23.20
C ASN A 90 13.32 -13.09 24.37
N GLU A 91 14.61 -13.32 24.59
CA GLU A 91 15.09 -14.02 25.78
C GLU A 91 15.73 -13.01 26.74
N THR A 92 15.35 -13.01 28.02
CA THR A 92 16.31 -12.65 29.07
C THR A 92 17.08 -13.93 29.41
N ALA A 93 17.84 -14.44 28.43
CA ALA A 93 18.67 -15.63 28.62
C ALA A 93 20.11 -15.18 28.86
N ALA A 94 20.66 -15.60 30.00
CA ALA A 94 22.11 -15.64 30.17
C ALA A 94 22.59 -17.01 29.66
N LEU A 95 23.37 -17.02 28.58
CA LEU A 95 24.01 -18.23 28.08
C LEU A 95 25.39 -18.34 28.76
N PHE A 96 25.65 -19.44 29.46
CA PHE A 96 26.99 -19.72 30.01
C PHE A 96 27.58 -20.92 29.28
N ASP A 97 28.75 -20.72 28.68
CA ASP A 97 29.56 -21.80 28.14
C ASP A 97 30.26 -22.50 29.33
N VAL A 98 29.92 -23.76 29.56
CA VAL A 98 30.46 -24.58 30.66
C VAL A 98 31.28 -25.75 30.12
N SER A 99 31.74 -25.67 28.87
CA SER A 99 32.55 -26.71 28.23
C SER A 99 33.84 -27.04 29.00
N GLY A 100 34.35 -26.10 29.80
CA GLY A 100 35.47 -26.34 30.73
C GLY A 100 35.11 -26.99 32.07
N ALA A 101 33.84 -27.24 32.38
CA ALA A 101 33.43 -27.93 33.61
C ALA A 101 33.73 -29.43 33.56
N GLY A 102 34.16 -29.97 32.41
CA GLY A 102 34.57 -31.36 32.24
C GLY A 102 35.72 -31.79 33.17
N GLU A 103 36.52 -30.84 33.68
CA GLU A 103 37.60 -31.09 34.64
C GLU A 103 37.18 -30.95 36.12
N GLN A 104 35.93 -30.56 36.42
CA GLN A 104 35.48 -30.29 37.81
C GLN A 104 34.27 -31.13 38.22
N ASN A 105 34.30 -31.65 39.46
CA ASN A 105 33.25 -32.53 40.00
C ASN A 105 31.94 -31.80 40.38
N ALA A 106 31.84 -30.46 40.29
CA ALA A 106 30.62 -29.72 40.61
C ALA A 106 30.46 -28.40 39.85
N PHE A 107 29.21 -28.03 39.55
CA PHE A 107 28.79 -26.77 38.92
C PHE A 107 27.63 -26.15 39.70
N THR A 108 27.70 -24.85 40.02
CA THR A 108 26.60 -24.13 40.68
C THR A 108 26.23 -22.87 39.90
N ALA A 109 24.93 -22.71 39.70
CA ALA A 109 24.27 -21.56 39.11
C ALA A 109 23.33 -20.91 40.14
N GLN A 110 23.23 -19.59 40.15
CA GLN A 110 22.35 -18.88 41.07
C GLN A 110 21.68 -17.66 40.45
N VAL A 111 20.54 -17.27 41.01
CA VAL A 111 19.80 -16.05 40.67
C VAL A 111 19.16 -15.44 41.92
N ASP A 112 19.26 -14.12 42.06
CA ASP A 112 18.63 -13.36 43.15
C ASP A 112 17.37 -12.68 42.65
N PHE A 113 16.29 -12.74 43.43
CA PHE A 113 15.02 -12.11 43.10
C PHE A 113 14.34 -11.45 44.29
N LEU A 114 13.72 -10.29 44.08
CA LEU A 114 12.98 -9.53 45.09
C LEU A 114 11.49 -9.85 45.01
N TYR A 115 10.90 -10.26 46.14
CA TYR A 115 9.47 -10.51 46.22
C TYR A 115 8.70 -9.23 46.58
N HIS A 116 8.12 -8.51 45.59
CA HIS A 116 7.38 -7.26 45.82
C HIS A 116 5.91 -7.32 45.35
N ARG A 117 4.97 -6.96 46.25
CA ARG A 117 3.51 -7.00 45.99
C ARG A 117 2.90 -5.60 45.98
N GLN A 118 2.36 -5.16 44.84
CA GLN A 118 1.65 -3.88 44.70
C GLN A 118 0.11 -3.99 44.82
N HIS A 119 -0.49 -5.19 44.82
CA HIS A 119 -1.96 -5.34 44.85
C HIS A 119 -2.51 -6.34 45.89
N ARG A 120 -3.78 -6.14 46.27
CA ARG A 120 -4.52 -6.89 47.32
C ARG A 120 -4.86 -8.36 46.99
N ARG A 121 -4.63 -8.86 45.76
CA ARG A 121 -4.94 -10.26 45.38
C ARG A 121 -3.78 -11.23 45.68
N PRO A 122 -4.03 -12.53 45.96
CA PRO A 122 -3.00 -13.53 46.27
C PRO A 122 -2.12 -13.89 45.05
N LEU A 123 -0.83 -14.20 45.27
CA LEU A 123 0.16 -14.51 44.22
C LEU A 123 -0.05 -15.94 43.71
N GLU A 124 -0.61 -16.09 42.51
CA GLU A 124 -0.95 -17.41 41.98
C GLU A 124 0.26 -18.24 41.54
N ARG A 125 1.33 -17.62 41.00
CA ARG A 125 2.55 -18.35 40.56
C ARG A 125 3.73 -17.40 40.30
N ILE A 126 4.95 -17.79 40.70
CA ILE A 126 6.22 -17.34 40.12
C ILE A 126 6.89 -18.59 39.56
N GLU A 127 7.39 -18.55 38.33
CA GLU A 127 8.14 -19.64 37.70
C GLU A 127 9.50 -19.11 37.24
N ILE A 128 10.58 -19.59 37.86
CA ILE A 128 11.95 -19.26 37.44
C ILE A 128 12.55 -20.56 36.92
N THR A 129 12.79 -20.64 35.61
CA THR A 129 13.25 -21.87 34.95
C THR A 129 14.76 -21.84 34.70
N LEU A 130 15.45 -22.92 35.03
CA LEU A 130 16.85 -23.13 34.65
C LEU A 130 16.96 -24.37 33.76
N GLY A 131 17.45 -24.18 32.54
CA GLY A 131 17.53 -25.19 31.49
C GLY A 131 18.94 -25.74 31.31
N VAL A 132 19.14 -27.05 31.50
CA VAL A 132 20.39 -27.71 31.11
C VAL A 132 20.12 -28.59 29.90
N MET A 133 20.87 -28.39 28.83
CA MET A 133 20.70 -29.13 27.58
C MET A 133 21.69 -30.31 27.53
N SER A 134 21.23 -31.47 27.07
CA SER A 134 22.09 -32.63 26.84
C SER A 134 23.11 -32.40 25.73
N ALA A 135 24.19 -33.19 25.71
CA ALA A 135 25.29 -33.05 24.73
C ALA A 135 24.81 -33.19 23.28
N ASP A 136 23.81 -34.05 23.08
CA ASP A 136 23.15 -34.30 21.80
C ASP A 136 22.02 -33.30 21.48
N GLN A 137 21.77 -32.31 22.36
CA GLN A 137 20.68 -31.32 22.26
C GLN A 137 19.26 -31.90 22.28
N LYS A 138 19.09 -33.17 22.67
CA LYS A 138 17.79 -33.88 22.64
C LYS A 138 16.99 -33.81 23.94
N ARG A 139 17.57 -33.31 25.04
CA ARG A 139 16.90 -33.19 26.35
C ARG A 139 17.20 -31.86 27.00
N ILE A 140 16.17 -31.28 27.63
CA ILE A 140 16.27 -30.09 28.46
C ILE A 140 15.73 -30.40 29.85
N TYR A 141 16.53 -30.14 30.87
CA TYR A 141 16.13 -30.25 32.28
C TYR A 141 15.77 -28.87 32.80
N ASN A 142 14.49 -28.67 33.14
CA ASN A 142 13.92 -27.41 33.60
C ASN A 142 13.67 -27.45 35.10
N ALA A 143 14.45 -26.70 35.88
CA ALA A 143 14.18 -26.51 37.31
C ALA A 143 13.32 -25.27 37.54
N SER A 144 12.19 -25.41 38.24
CA SER A 144 11.20 -24.36 38.51
C SER A 144 10.86 -24.29 39.99
N ILE A 145 10.80 -23.08 40.56
CA ILE A 145 10.12 -22.83 41.83
C ILE A 145 8.65 -22.53 41.53
N TYR A 146 7.74 -22.97 42.39
CA TYR A 146 6.35 -22.55 42.43
C TYR A 146 6.09 -21.88 43.77
N THR A 147 5.55 -20.67 43.74
CA THR A 147 5.00 -20.02 44.93
C THR A 147 3.49 -19.87 44.70
N ASN A 148 2.67 -20.74 45.29
CA ASN A 148 1.22 -20.69 45.11
C ASN A 148 0.58 -20.15 46.39
N SER A 149 -0.22 -19.11 46.27
CA SER A 149 -1.14 -18.72 47.36
C SER A 149 -2.45 -19.48 47.22
N ASP A 150 -2.40 -20.80 47.37
CA ASP A 150 -3.62 -21.51 47.75
C ASP A 150 -4.05 -21.07 49.16
N ILE A 151 -5.19 -21.56 49.65
CA ILE A 151 -5.74 -21.27 50.99
C ILE A 151 -4.74 -21.50 52.15
N TRP A 152 -3.59 -22.15 51.87
CA TRP A 152 -2.53 -22.48 52.83
C TRP A 152 -1.19 -21.77 52.58
N ASN A 153 -1.02 -20.99 51.51
CA ASN A 153 0.21 -20.24 51.13
C ASN A 153 1.50 -21.07 51.10
N LYS A 154 1.51 -22.22 50.41
CA LYS A 154 2.69 -23.11 50.32
C LYS A 154 3.58 -22.83 49.10
N ASN A 155 4.89 -23.02 49.26
CA ASN A 155 5.89 -22.92 48.20
C ASN A 155 6.37 -24.32 47.79
N TYR A 156 6.79 -24.54 46.54
CA TYR A 156 7.27 -25.84 46.06
C TYR A 156 8.51 -25.67 45.16
N LEU A 157 9.45 -26.60 45.24
CA LEU A 157 10.56 -26.77 44.29
C LEU A 157 10.25 -27.93 43.35
N LYS A 158 10.45 -27.75 42.04
CA LYS A 158 10.18 -28.79 41.04
C LYS A 158 11.26 -28.82 39.95
N VAL A 159 11.57 -30.00 39.41
CA VAL A 159 12.38 -30.15 38.20
C VAL A 159 11.67 -31.06 37.23
N ILE A 160 11.62 -30.67 35.97
CA ILE A 160 10.95 -31.38 34.90
C ILE A 160 11.96 -31.66 33.77
N ASN A 161 12.03 -32.91 33.32
CA ASN A 161 12.70 -33.29 32.09
C ASN A 161 11.79 -33.06 30.88
N VAL A 162 12.32 -32.47 29.83
CA VAL A 162 11.65 -32.27 28.54
C VAL A 162 12.52 -32.91 27.45
N ASP A 163 11.94 -33.83 26.70
CA ASP A 163 12.57 -34.42 25.52
C ASP A 163 12.31 -33.49 24.32
N THR A 164 13.35 -32.84 23.80
CA THR A 164 13.25 -31.90 22.67
C THR A 164 13.27 -32.60 21.33
N ALA A 165 13.70 -33.86 21.25
CA ALA A 165 13.68 -34.64 20.03
C ALA A 165 12.31 -35.28 19.76
N ASN A 166 11.47 -35.43 20.80
CA ASN A 166 10.09 -35.88 20.66
C ASN A 166 9.10 -34.89 21.31
N PRO A 167 8.59 -33.90 20.56
CA PRO A 167 7.67 -32.87 21.07
C PRO A 167 6.35 -33.43 21.66
N LYS A 168 6.00 -34.68 21.36
CA LYS A 168 4.80 -35.36 21.88
C LYS A 168 5.04 -36.06 23.22
N ALA A 169 6.30 -36.20 23.69
CA ALA A 169 6.61 -36.84 24.96
C ALA A 169 6.19 -35.95 26.14
N LYS A 170 5.42 -36.52 27.08
CA LYS A 170 4.97 -35.77 28.27
C LYS A 170 6.17 -35.42 29.16
N PRO A 171 6.30 -34.16 29.62
CA PRO A 171 7.36 -33.76 30.54
C PRO A 171 7.30 -34.59 31.84
N LYS A 172 8.42 -35.18 32.26
CA LYS A 172 8.49 -35.99 33.50
C LYS A 172 9.07 -35.15 34.64
N ALA A 173 8.36 -35.05 35.76
CA ALA A 173 8.93 -34.45 36.97
C ALA A 173 9.99 -35.40 37.55
N ILE A 174 11.24 -34.93 37.63
CA ILE A 174 12.35 -35.68 38.24
C ILE A 174 12.55 -35.29 39.71
N LEU A 175 12.00 -34.15 40.11
CA LEU A 175 12.10 -33.62 41.46
C LEU A 175 10.85 -32.81 41.79
N TRP A 176 10.26 -33.04 42.95
CA TRP A 176 9.14 -32.25 43.48
C TRP A 176 9.16 -32.29 45.01
N LYS A 177 9.26 -31.12 45.66
CA LYS A 177 9.31 -31.01 47.13
C LYS A 177 8.56 -29.77 47.61
N ASP A 178 7.75 -29.93 48.65
CA ASP A 178 7.12 -28.83 49.37
C ASP A 178 8.19 -28.08 50.19
N ALA A 179 8.22 -26.77 50.05
CA ALA A 179 9.17 -25.89 50.71
C ALA A 179 8.72 -25.47 52.13
N GLY A 180 7.44 -25.68 52.50
CA GLY A 180 6.89 -25.50 53.85
C GLY A 180 6.94 -24.08 54.44
N THR A 181 7.76 -23.17 53.92
CA THR A 181 8.08 -21.88 54.52
C THR A 181 7.62 -20.73 53.62
N LYS A 182 6.86 -19.80 54.20
CA LYS A 182 6.30 -18.62 53.51
C LYS A 182 7.39 -17.60 53.22
N MET A 183 7.38 -17.02 52.02
CA MET A 183 8.26 -15.92 51.65
C MET A 183 7.68 -14.58 52.12
N GLU A 184 8.46 -13.82 52.88
CA GLU A 184 8.19 -12.45 53.31
C GLU A 184 8.31 -11.42 52.17
N LYS A 185 7.38 -10.46 52.17
CA LYS A 185 7.29 -9.36 51.20
C LYS A 185 8.43 -8.37 51.41
N GLY A 186 9.09 -7.96 50.32
CA GLY A 186 10.18 -6.98 50.32
C GLY A 186 11.55 -7.58 50.67
N ALA A 187 11.63 -8.89 50.90
CA ALA A 187 12.87 -9.61 51.07
C ALA A 187 13.41 -10.14 49.73
N TRP A 188 14.74 -10.26 49.67
CA TRP A 188 15.46 -10.83 48.55
C TRP A 188 15.70 -12.32 48.78
N TYR A 189 15.54 -13.12 47.73
CA TYR A 189 15.70 -14.57 47.76
C TYR A 189 16.69 -15.01 46.70
N ARG A 190 17.41 -16.10 46.96
CA ARG A 190 18.34 -16.72 46.02
C ARG A 190 17.90 -18.12 45.68
N LEU A 191 17.74 -18.42 44.39
CA LEU A 191 17.63 -19.79 43.91
C LEU A 191 19.00 -20.27 43.46
N LYS A 192 19.50 -21.37 44.05
CA LYS A 192 20.71 -22.06 43.61
C LYS A 192 20.37 -23.40 42.97
N PHE A 193 21.06 -23.69 41.89
CA PHE A 193 21.02 -24.94 41.16
C PHE A 193 22.45 -25.48 41.12
N THR A 194 22.68 -26.66 41.69
CA THR A 194 24.00 -27.28 41.80
C THR A 194 23.98 -28.67 41.19
N MET A 195 24.91 -28.96 40.31
CA MET A 195 25.15 -30.29 39.76
C MET A 195 26.46 -30.83 40.31
N VAL A 196 26.46 -32.03 40.88
CA VAL A 196 27.66 -32.70 41.39
C VAL A 196 27.81 -34.04 40.70
N ARG A 197 28.92 -34.26 39.99
CA ARG A 197 29.22 -35.54 39.36
C ARG A 197 29.71 -36.51 40.43
N MET A 198 29.19 -37.74 40.43
CA MET A 198 29.56 -38.71 41.48
C MET A 198 30.96 -39.30 41.30
N ASN A 199 31.43 -39.52 40.06
CA ASN A 199 32.80 -39.97 39.76
C ASN A 199 33.35 -39.26 38.50
N GLU A 200 34.67 -39.33 38.26
CA GLU A 200 35.35 -38.57 37.20
C GLU A 200 35.06 -39.02 35.76
N THR A 201 34.39 -40.16 35.56
CA THR A 201 34.09 -40.66 34.21
C THR A 201 32.89 -39.95 33.57
N SER A 202 32.93 -39.77 32.24
CA SER A 202 31.86 -39.13 31.44
C SER A 202 30.50 -39.86 31.47
N ARG A 203 30.45 -41.06 32.05
CA ARG A 203 29.24 -41.88 32.22
C ARG A 203 28.72 -41.92 33.66
N SER A 204 29.31 -41.16 34.58
CA SER A 204 28.91 -41.17 35.98
C SER A 204 27.63 -40.35 36.22
N PRO A 205 26.70 -40.85 37.05
CA PRO A 205 25.49 -40.11 37.39
C PRO A 205 25.79 -38.75 38.02
N VAL A 206 24.92 -37.77 37.76
CA VAL A 206 25.00 -36.43 38.34
C VAL A 206 23.93 -36.27 39.40
N ILE A 207 24.31 -35.77 40.57
CA ILE A 207 23.36 -35.32 41.60
C ILE A 207 23.00 -33.89 41.29
N LEU A 208 21.75 -33.66 40.92
CA LEU A 208 21.17 -32.34 40.81
C LEU A 208 20.61 -31.91 42.17
N LYS A 209 21.05 -30.77 42.70
CA LYS A 209 20.56 -30.12 43.91
C LYS A 209 19.96 -28.76 43.57
N LEU A 210 18.82 -28.45 44.16
CA LEU A 210 18.19 -27.14 44.14
C LEU A 210 18.02 -26.65 45.56
N ALA A 211 18.30 -25.38 45.80
CA ALA A 211 18.09 -24.77 47.09
C ALA A 211 17.58 -23.33 46.92
N LEU A 212 16.60 -22.95 47.73
CA LEU A 212 16.06 -21.61 47.84
C LEU A 212 16.48 -21.03 49.19
N TYR A 213 17.14 -19.88 49.16
CA TYR A 213 17.61 -19.16 50.33
C TYR A 213 16.87 -17.83 50.44
N GLU A 214 16.65 -17.38 51.66
CA GLU A 214 16.48 -15.97 51.96
C GLU A 214 17.87 -15.31 52.05
N ILE A 215 18.07 -14.15 51.42
CA ILE A 215 19.38 -13.48 51.40
C ILE A 215 19.54 -12.60 52.64
N ASN A 216 20.63 -12.83 53.40
CA ASN A 216 20.96 -12.02 54.58
C ASN A 216 21.29 -10.57 54.16
N GLY A 217 20.73 -9.58 54.89
CA GLY A 217 20.97 -8.16 54.65
C GLY A 217 20.01 -7.46 53.66
N LYS A 218 18.93 -8.13 53.23
CA LYS A 218 17.81 -7.55 52.45
C LYS A 218 18.23 -6.78 51.17
N LYS A 219 19.35 -7.16 50.54
CA LYS A 219 19.78 -6.64 49.23
C LYS A 219 20.32 -7.76 48.34
N ALA A 220 20.18 -7.61 47.03
CA ALA A 220 20.79 -8.51 46.06
C ALA A 220 22.30 -8.67 46.25
N GLY A 221 22.85 -9.86 45.99
CA GLY A 221 24.28 -10.14 46.14
C GLY A 221 24.76 -10.42 47.56
N GLY A 222 23.88 -10.41 48.58
CA GLY A 222 24.23 -10.76 49.95
C GLY A 222 24.60 -12.23 50.16
N ALA A 223 25.10 -12.56 51.35
CA ALA A 223 25.40 -13.94 51.75
C ALA A 223 24.12 -14.79 51.82
N ASP A 224 24.24 -16.09 51.54
CA ASP A 224 23.14 -17.04 51.74
C ASP A 224 22.70 -17.00 53.20
N GLY A 225 21.44 -16.67 53.45
CA GLY A 225 20.84 -16.71 54.77
C GLY A 225 20.12 -18.03 55.01
N LYS A 226 18.92 -17.97 55.57
CA LYS A 226 18.13 -19.16 55.90
C LYS A 226 17.78 -19.95 54.63
N VAL A 227 18.09 -21.24 54.61
CA VAL A 227 17.60 -22.19 53.59
C VAL A 227 16.09 -22.37 53.82
N LEU A 228 15.29 -21.98 52.85
CA LEU A 228 13.84 -22.13 52.90
C LEU A 228 13.38 -23.47 52.34
N ALA A 229 14.09 -23.98 51.33
CA ALA A 229 13.85 -25.30 50.78
C ALA A 229 15.06 -25.80 50.02
N GLU A 230 15.28 -27.11 50.07
CA GLU A 230 16.32 -27.78 49.28
C GLU A 230 15.85 -29.15 48.82
N ALA A 231 16.27 -29.56 47.64
CA ALA A 231 15.80 -30.79 47.03
C ALA A 231 16.87 -31.34 46.08
N SER A 232 17.10 -32.65 46.08
CA SER A 232 18.11 -33.27 45.21
C SER A 232 17.60 -34.53 44.51
N SER A 233 18.07 -34.79 43.29
CA SER A 233 17.76 -36.00 42.53
C SER A 233 18.95 -36.42 41.66
N LYS A 234 19.09 -37.73 41.46
CA LYS A 234 20.16 -38.32 40.64
C LYS A 234 19.69 -38.41 39.18
N ILE A 235 20.47 -37.83 38.27
CA ILE A 235 20.18 -37.79 36.82
C ILE A 235 21.30 -38.46 36.02
N MET A 236 20.93 -39.06 34.88
CA MET A 236 21.79 -39.89 34.02
C MET A 236 22.73 -39.05 33.10
N PRO A 237 23.83 -39.62 32.58
CA PRO A 237 25.08 -38.89 32.31
C PRO A 237 25.17 -38.05 31.02
N ASN A 238 24.18 -38.09 30.11
CA ASN A 238 24.26 -37.34 28.85
C ASN A 238 23.92 -35.85 29.00
N LEU A 239 24.61 -35.13 29.90
CA LEU A 239 24.52 -33.67 29.98
C LEU A 239 25.67 -33.06 29.18
N GLY A 240 25.34 -32.08 28.34
CA GLY A 240 26.28 -31.48 27.40
C GLY A 240 27.03 -30.29 27.96
N ASP A 241 27.93 -29.80 27.15
CA ASP A 241 28.93 -28.77 27.42
C ASP A 241 28.31 -27.35 27.56
N LYS A 242 26.97 -27.21 27.49
CA LYS A 242 26.26 -25.93 27.39
C LYS A 242 25.05 -25.87 28.33
N VAL A 243 25.03 -24.86 29.20
CA VAL A 243 23.91 -24.57 30.12
C VAL A 243 23.20 -23.29 29.65
N LYS A 244 21.87 -23.33 29.51
CA LYS A 244 21.06 -22.20 29.02
C LYS A 244 20.06 -21.74 30.08
N PHE A 245 20.21 -20.52 30.58
CA PHE A 245 19.24 -19.95 31.53
C PHE A 245 18.05 -19.37 30.77
N ILE A 246 16.82 -19.72 31.18
CA ILE A 246 15.59 -19.23 30.55
C ILE A 246 14.58 -18.85 31.64
N ILE A 247 14.41 -17.57 31.91
CA ILE A 247 13.36 -17.10 32.82
C ILE A 247 12.03 -17.02 32.04
N GLN A 248 10.97 -17.68 32.53
CA GLN A 248 9.66 -17.72 31.89
C GLN A 248 8.65 -16.89 32.73
N GLU A 249 7.90 -15.98 32.11
CA GLU A 249 7.02 -15.05 32.84
C GLU A 249 5.86 -15.79 33.58
N PRO A 250 5.44 -15.30 34.77
CA PRO A 250 4.29 -15.86 35.47
C PRO A 250 2.98 -15.59 34.72
N ALA A 251 2.08 -16.59 34.72
CA ALA A 251 0.90 -16.61 33.86
C ALA A 251 -0.20 -15.56 34.19
N VAL A 252 -0.09 -14.77 35.27
CA VAL A 252 -1.14 -13.80 35.65
C VAL A 252 -0.57 -12.54 36.34
N PRO A 253 -0.87 -11.30 35.87
CA PRO A 253 -0.54 -10.04 36.57
C PRO A 253 -1.46 -9.77 37.78
N PRO A 254 -1.03 -9.04 38.84
CA PRO A 254 -0.03 -7.96 38.82
C PRO A 254 1.00 -8.02 39.98
N TYR A 255 2.23 -8.47 39.68
CA TYR A 255 3.35 -8.47 40.61
C TYR A 255 4.60 -7.92 39.92
N ILE A 256 5.50 -7.28 40.68
CA ILE A 256 6.81 -6.85 40.19
C ILE A 256 7.84 -7.76 40.85
N VAL A 257 8.51 -8.60 40.06
CA VAL A 257 9.64 -9.41 40.52
C VAL A 257 10.90 -8.80 39.92
N TYR A 258 11.81 -8.30 40.76
CA TYR A 258 13.10 -7.79 40.31
C TYR A 258 14.11 -8.93 40.34
N ILE A 259 14.85 -9.15 39.26
CA ILE A 259 15.82 -10.25 39.13
C ILE A 259 17.21 -9.68 38.86
N THR A 260 18.22 -10.19 39.56
CA THR A 260 19.62 -9.75 39.43
C THR A 260 20.60 -10.84 39.90
N ASN A 261 21.90 -10.54 39.88
CA ASN A 261 22.99 -11.39 40.37
C ASN A 261 22.96 -12.82 39.80
N ILE A 262 22.75 -12.93 38.48
CA ILE A 262 22.81 -14.22 37.78
C ILE A 262 24.29 -14.57 37.60
N SER A 263 24.75 -15.61 38.28
CA SER A 263 26.14 -16.04 38.22
C SER A 263 26.26 -17.56 38.21
N ALA A 264 27.33 -18.06 37.61
CA ALA A 264 27.73 -19.46 37.68
C ALA A 264 29.19 -19.56 38.15
N SER A 265 29.49 -20.46 39.07
CA SER A 265 30.87 -20.73 39.48
C SER A 265 31.50 -21.71 38.50
N SER A 266 32.54 -21.27 37.79
CA SER A 266 33.55 -22.16 37.21
C SER A 266 34.90 -21.75 37.77
N GLY A 267 35.74 -22.70 38.17
CA GLY A 267 37.18 -22.44 38.37
C GLY A 267 37.93 -22.13 37.06
N ALA A 268 37.25 -21.64 36.02
CA ALA A 268 37.83 -21.34 34.72
C ALA A 268 38.22 -19.85 34.66
N LYS A 269 39.43 -19.57 34.17
CA LYS A 269 40.01 -18.22 34.04
C LYS A 269 38.98 -17.19 33.60
N LYS A 270 38.83 -16.16 34.44
CA LYS A 270 38.03 -14.94 34.22
C LYS A 270 38.45 -14.25 32.92
N LYS A 271 37.91 -14.65 31.78
CA LYS A 271 37.87 -13.76 30.60
C LYS A 271 36.84 -12.71 30.94
N SER A 272 37.30 -11.49 31.21
CA SER A 272 36.43 -10.32 31.33
C SER A 272 35.59 -10.23 30.06
N LEU A 273 34.32 -10.60 30.16
CA LEU A 273 33.31 -10.16 29.21
C LEU A 273 33.02 -8.69 29.53
N THR A 274 33.89 -7.80 29.05
CA THR A 274 33.39 -6.51 28.59
C THR A 274 32.41 -6.86 27.48
N ALA A 275 31.13 -6.69 27.75
CA ALA A 275 30.14 -6.64 26.70
C ALA A 275 30.50 -5.44 25.82
N ASP A 276 31.33 -5.68 24.80
CA ASP A 276 31.24 -4.90 23.58
C ASP A 276 29.85 -5.19 23.02
N VAL A 277 28.88 -4.42 23.52
CA VAL A 277 27.70 -4.08 22.74
C VAL A 277 28.26 -3.30 21.57
N LYS A 278 28.72 -4.02 20.53
CA LYS A 278 28.73 -3.44 19.20
C LYS A 278 27.25 -3.18 18.92
N PRO A 279 26.81 -1.92 18.85
CA PRO A 279 25.44 -1.63 18.48
C PRO A 279 25.16 -2.40 17.19
N ALA A 280 24.02 -3.08 17.15
CA ALA A 280 23.49 -3.67 15.92
C ALA A 280 23.77 -2.69 14.79
N GLY A 281 24.47 -3.21 13.77
CA GLY A 281 25.21 -2.42 12.80
C GLY A 281 24.42 -1.21 12.35
N LYS A 282 25.11 -0.06 12.32
CA LYS A 282 24.69 1.16 11.62
C LYS A 282 23.86 0.76 10.41
N VAL A 283 22.55 1.00 10.47
CA VAL A 283 21.72 1.15 9.27
C VAL A 283 22.53 2.05 8.36
N PHE A 284 22.77 1.58 7.14
CA PHE A 284 23.59 2.20 6.11
C PHE A 284 23.79 3.71 6.36
N ARG A 285 25.00 4.07 6.79
CA ARG A 285 25.58 5.32 6.32
C ARG A 285 25.61 5.17 4.80
N SER A 286 24.57 5.64 4.13
CA SER A 286 24.76 6.09 2.76
C SER A 286 25.94 7.05 2.79
N SER A 287 26.66 7.10 1.69
CA SER A 287 27.83 7.92 1.40
C SER A 287 27.55 9.44 1.41
N ALA A 288 26.70 9.89 2.33
CA ALA A 288 26.27 11.24 2.54
C ALA A 288 26.20 11.52 4.04
N GLN A 289 27.36 11.69 4.67
CA GLN A 289 27.43 12.49 5.91
C GLN A 289 27.02 13.96 5.66
N SER A 290 26.85 14.33 4.37
CA SER A 290 26.38 15.61 3.89
C SER A 290 25.47 15.45 2.67
N VAL A 291 24.59 16.42 2.46
CA VAL A 291 23.76 16.59 1.25
C VAL A 291 24.57 16.48 -0.05
N ALA A 292 25.77 17.07 -0.11
CA ALA A 292 26.61 17.05 -1.31
C ALA A 292 27.02 15.62 -1.71
N GLY A 293 27.35 14.78 -0.71
CA GLY A 293 27.61 13.36 -0.92
C GLY A 293 26.38 12.63 -1.47
N PHE A 294 25.18 12.96 -0.96
CA PHE A 294 23.93 12.35 -1.41
C PHE A 294 23.59 12.73 -2.85
N ARG A 295 23.75 14.01 -3.20
CA ARG A 295 23.60 14.51 -4.57
C ARG A 295 24.50 13.75 -5.53
N LYS A 296 25.80 13.69 -5.22
CA LYS A 296 26.78 12.96 -6.04
C LYS A 296 26.38 11.49 -6.19
N TYR A 297 26.02 10.86 -5.07
CA TYR A 297 25.53 9.48 -5.05
C TYR A 297 24.31 9.26 -5.95
N LEU A 298 23.35 10.20 -6.04
CA LEU A 298 22.19 10.04 -6.91
C LEU A 298 22.51 10.32 -8.39
N MET A 299 23.29 11.36 -8.67
CA MET A 299 23.51 11.85 -10.03
C MET A 299 24.51 11.02 -10.82
N ASP A 300 25.55 10.50 -10.15
CA ASP A 300 26.60 9.68 -10.76
C ASP A 300 26.05 8.26 -10.98
N ARG A 301 25.67 7.96 -12.22
CA ARG A 301 25.19 6.63 -12.66
C ARG A 301 26.06 6.12 -13.78
N LYS A 302 26.54 4.89 -13.66
CA LYS A 302 27.45 4.24 -14.60
C LYS A 302 26.74 3.08 -15.26
N ASN A 303 26.72 3.12 -16.59
CA ASN A 303 26.24 2.02 -17.40
C ASN A 303 27.29 1.74 -18.48
N SER A 304 27.66 0.49 -18.66
CA SER A 304 28.55 0.06 -19.74
C SER A 304 28.22 -1.36 -20.13
N TYR A 305 28.19 -1.64 -21.43
CA TYR A 305 28.05 -2.99 -21.96
C TYR A 305 29.15 -3.21 -22.99
N LYS A 306 29.99 -4.22 -22.78
CA LYS A 306 31.08 -4.60 -23.68
C LYS A 306 30.88 -6.03 -24.12
N LYS A 307 30.63 -6.24 -25.40
CA LYS A 307 30.54 -7.57 -26.01
C LYS A 307 31.96 -8.08 -26.28
N GLY A 308 32.25 -9.29 -25.83
CA GLY A 308 33.49 -10.02 -26.10
C GLY A 308 33.45 -10.71 -27.47
N LYS A 309 34.45 -11.56 -27.72
CA LYS A 309 34.55 -12.35 -28.97
C LYS A 309 34.32 -13.83 -28.74
N GLU A 310 34.55 -14.34 -27.54
CA GLU A 310 34.40 -15.77 -27.28
C GLU A 310 32.94 -16.19 -27.13
N THR A 311 32.66 -17.44 -27.47
CA THR A 311 31.37 -18.09 -27.22
C THR A 311 31.40 -18.80 -25.88
N VAL A 312 30.45 -18.49 -25.01
CA VAL A 312 30.20 -19.18 -23.75
C VAL A 312 29.16 -20.27 -23.99
N ILE A 313 29.41 -21.46 -23.43
CA ILE A 313 28.53 -22.63 -23.57
C ILE A 313 28.04 -23.01 -22.19
N LEU A 314 26.76 -22.73 -21.91
CA LEU A 314 26.15 -23.02 -20.61
C LEU A 314 25.62 -24.45 -20.52
N SER A 315 25.15 -24.99 -21.65
CA SER A 315 24.68 -26.37 -21.72
C SER A 315 24.98 -27.01 -23.06
N ARG A 316 25.14 -28.33 -23.06
CA ARG A 316 25.21 -29.17 -24.25
C ARG A 316 24.24 -30.33 -24.12
N ASN A 317 23.38 -30.52 -25.11
CA ASN A 317 22.40 -31.60 -25.16
C ASN A 317 21.56 -31.74 -23.87
N GLY A 318 21.26 -30.63 -23.19
CA GLY A 318 20.54 -30.63 -21.91
C GLY A 318 21.39 -31.06 -20.71
N THR A 319 22.71 -30.94 -20.79
CA THR A 319 23.64 -31.13 -19.66
C THR A 319 24.29 -29.78 -19.31
N ALA A 320 24.36 -29.45 -18.02
CA ALA A 320 24.93 -28.19 -17.55
C ALA A 320 26.48 -28.23 -17.54
N GLU A 321 27.09 -27.23 -18.17
CA GLU A 321 28.54 -27.02 -18.20
C GLU A 321 29.02 -26.18 -17.00
N PHE A 322 28.12 -25.38 -16.44
CA PHE A 322 28.37 -24.51 -15.29
C PHE A 322 27.57 -24.98 -14.07
N VAL A 323 28.14 -24.77 -12.88
CA VAL A 323 27.45 -24.84 -11.59
C VAL A 323 27.18 -23.43 -11.07
N ILE A 324 26.10 -23.25 -10.32
CA ILE A 324 25.76 -21.99 -9.66
C ILE A 324 26.45 -21.97 -8.30
N VAL A 325 27.36 -21.02 -8.09
CA VAL A 325 28.15 -20.91 -6.87
C VAL A 325 27.49 -19.93 -5.92
N GLN A 326 26.92 -20.49 -4.85
CA GLN A 326 26.28 -19.77 -3.75
C GLN A 326 27.12 -20.00 -2.47
N PRO A 327 27.84 -19.00 -1.96
CA PRO A 327 28.62 -19.13 -0.71
C PRO A 327 27.78 -19.69 0.45
N SER A 328 28.40 -20.43 1.38
CA SER A 328 27.69 -21.02 2.53
C SER A 328 27.08 -19.99 3.46
N ASP A 329 27.66 -18.80 3.51
CA ASP A 329 27.22 -17.62 4.24
C ASP A 329 26.47 -16.60 3.35
N ALA A 330 26.02 -17.02 2.17
CA ALA A 330 25.34 -16.16 1.21
C ALA A 330 24.15 -15.43 1.83
N SER A 331 24.03 -14.14 1.47
CA SER A 331 22.88 -13.32 1.84
C SER A 331 21.58 -13.88 1.24
N ASN A 332 20.45 -13.57 1.86
CA ASN A 332 19.14 -13.98 1.33
C ASN A 332 18.90 -13.53 -0.13
N PRO A 333 19.28 -12.31 -0.58
CA PRO A 333 19.25 -11.95 -1.99
C PRO A 333 20.05 -12.88 -2.90
N VAL A 334 21.27 -13.27 -2.50
CA VAL A 334 22.13 -14.20 -3.27
C VAL A 334 21.52 -15.60 -3.30
N ARG A 335 20.98 -16.07 -2.18
CA ARG A 335 20.29 -17.38 -2.10
C ARG A 335 19.07 -17.43 -3.03
N PHE A 336 18.26 -16.36 -3.02
CA PHE A 336 17.10 -16.26 -3.90
C PHE A 336 17.52 -16.14 -5.38
N ALA A 337 18.60 -15.40 -5.68
CA ALA A 337 19.17 -15.30 -7.02
C ALA A 337 19.63 -16.66 -7.55
N ALA A 338 20.26 -17.49 -6.71
CA ALA A 338 20.67 -18.84 -7.08
C ALA A 338 19.47 -19.74 -7.43
N GLN A 339 18.37 -19.63 -6.66
CA GLN A 339 17.13 -20.36 -6.93
C GLN A 339 16.46 -19.91 -8.23
N GLU A 340 16.35 -18.60 -8.45
CA GLU A 340 15.78 -18.07 -9.70
C GLU A 340 16.65 -18.47 -10.91
N LEU A 341 17.98 -18.36 -10.82
CA LEU A 341 18.87 -18.80 -11.91
C LEU A 341 18.70 -20.29 -12.22
N LYS A 342 18.75 -21.15 -11.19
CA LYS A 342 18.54 -22.59 -11.37
C LYS A 342 17.21 -22.86 -12.07
N GLN A 343 16.12 -22.33 -11.53
CA GLN A 343 14.78 -22.56 -12.08
C GLN A 343 14.68 -22.15 -13.56
N HIS A 344 15.21 -20.99 -13.93
CA HIS A 344 15.10 -20.49 -15.30
C HIS A 344 16.06 -21.22 -16.24
N LEU A 345 17.30 -21.49 -15.83
CA LEU A 345 18.27 -22.22 -16.65
C LEU A 345 17.84 -23.67 -16.90
N ASP A 346 17.31 -24.35 -15.88
CA ASP A 346 16.74 -25.68 -16.03
C ASP A 346 15.56 -25.66 -17.03
N LYS A 347 14.67 -24.66 -16.93
CA LYS A 347 13.52 -24.52 -17.83
C LYS A 347 13.90 -24.17 -19.27
N ILE A 348 14.97 -23.39 -19.48
CA ILE A 348 15.51 -23.07 -20.82
C ILE A 348 16.14 -24.30 -21.47
N THR A 349 16.94 -25.04 -20.70
CA THR A 349 17.89 -26.01 -21.26
C THR A 349 17.45 -27.46 -21.15
N GLY A 350 16.52 -27.76 -20.23
CA GLY A 350 16.24 -29.12 -19.77
C GLY A 350 17.37 -29.74 -18.93
N ALA A 351 18.43 -28.99 -18.63
CA ALA A 351 19.54 -29.45 -17.79
C ALA A 351 19.22 -29.30 -16.29
N ASN A 352 20.06 -29.92 -15.46
CA ASN A 352 19.99 -29.80 -14.00
C ASN A 352 21.18 -28.99 -13.47
N PHE A 353 21.07 -27.67 -13.47
CA PHE A 353 22.09 -26.78 -12.90
C PHE A 353 22.17 -26.98 -11.38
N GLN A 354 23.37 -27.28 -10.86
CA GLN A 354 23.58 -27.50 -9.43
C GLN A 354 23.91 -26.18 -8.71
N ILE A 355 23.31 -25.98 -7.54
CA ILE A 355 23.73 -24.91 -6.61
C ILE A 355 24.74 -25.52 -5.64
N VAL A 356 25.95 -24.98 -5.60
CA VAL A 356 27.07 -25.49 -4.82
C VAL A 356 27.77 -24.36 -4.06
N SER A 357 28.46 -24.68 -2.97
CA SER A 357 29.24 -23.68 -2.20
C SER A 357 30.64 -23.44 -2.76
N LYS A 358 31.16 -24.39 -3.54
CA LYS A 358 32.46 -24.33 -4.23
C LYS A 358 32.36 -25.04 -5.58
N VAL A 359 33.14 -24.60 -6.56
CA VAL A 359 33.18 -25.22 -7.89
C VAL A 359 33.83 -26.60 -7.80
N PRO A 360 33.16 -27.69 -8.23
CA PRO A 360 33.76 -29.01 -8.33
C PRO A 360 34.91 -29.05 -9.35
N ALA A 361 35.88 -29.94 -9.16
CA ALA A 361 36.99 -30.11 -10.11
C ALA A 361 36.46 -30.39 -11.53
N GLY A 362 37.04 -29.73 -12.54
CA GLY A 362 36.64 -29.87 -13.94
C GLY A 362 35.31 -29.20 -14.32
N LYS A 363 34.62 -28.51 -13.40
CA LYS A 363 33.42 -27.71 -13.68
C LYS A 363 33.74 -26.21 -13.70
N LYS A 364 32.84 -25.44 -14.32
CA LYS A 364 32.90 -23.97 -14.40
C LYS A 364 31.85 -23.35 -13.48
N GLY A 365 32.10 -22.13 -12.99
CA GLY A 365 31.25 -21.49 -11.97
C GLY A 365 30.50 -20.26 -12.45
N ILE A 366 29.24 -20.13 -12.05
CA ILE A 366 28.46 -18.88 -12.02
C ILE A 366 28.50 -18.35 -10.59
N PHE A 367 29.39 -17.41 -10.30
CA PHE A 367 29.64 -16.85 -8.97
C PHE A 367 28.67 -15.72 -8.67
N LEU A 368 27.93 -15.83 -7.55
CA LEU A 368 26.91 -14.87 -7.15
C LEU A 368 27.31 -14.09 -5.88
N GLY A 369 27.19 -12.77 -5.92
CA GLY A 369 27.46 -11.90 -4.77
C GLY A 369 28.90 -11.40 -4.69
N ASP A 370 29.25 -10.83 -3.54
CA ASP A 370 30.58 -10.29 -3.22
C ASP A 370 31.58 -11.42 -2.91
N THR A 371 31.83 -12.29 -3.90
CA THR A 371 32.73 -13.45 -3.74
C THR A 371 34.20 -13.09 -3.96
N PRO A 372 35.15 -13.93 -3.53
CA PRO A 372 36.58 -13.74 -3.85
C PRO A 372 36.86 -13.60 -5.35
N GLU A 373 36.09 -14.28 -6.21
CA GLU A 373 36.19 -14.17 -7.66
C GLU A 373 35.74 -12.81 -8.17
N ALA A 374 34.67 -12.23 -7.59
CA ALA A 374 34.24 -10.88 -7.89
C ALA A 374 35.32 -9.86 -7.51
N VAL A 375 35.90 -9.98 -6.32
CA VAL A 375 37.00 -9.11 -5.87
C VAL A 375 38.23 -9.23 -6.78
N LYS A 376 38.64 -10.46 -7.13
CA LYS A 376 39.76 -10.71 -8.07
C LYS A 376 39.50 -10.14 -9.46
N ALA A 377 38.23 -10.08 -9.90
CA ALA A 377 37.84 -9.46 -11.15
C ALA A 377 37.70 -7.92 -11.07
N GLY A 378 38.11 -7.32 -9.95
CA GLY A 378 38.08 -5.87 -9.73
C GLY A 378 36.70 -5.33 -9.43
N ILE A 379 35.74 -6.18 -9.04
CA ILE A 379 34.40 -5.74 -8.64
C ILE A 379 34.44 -5.34 -7.16
N ASN A 380 34.11 -4.08 -6.89
CA ASN A 380 33.86 -3.60 -5.54
C ASN A 380 32.38 -3.24 -5.43
N VAL A 381 31.58 -4.16 -4.91
CA VAL A 381 30.11 -4.01 -4.84
C VAL A 381 29.68 -2.77 -4.06
N LYS A 382 30.48 -2.31 -3.08
CA LYS A 382 30.19 -1.11 -2.28
C LYS A 382 30.35 0.20 -3.05
N LYS A 383 31.00 0.17 -4.21
CA LYS A 383 31.15 1.32 -5.13
C LYS A 383 30.11 1.33 -6.24
N ILE A 384 29.30 0.28 -6.35
CA ILE A 384 28.18 0.21 -7.29
C ILE A 384 26.98 0.90 -6.64
N ALA A 385 26.26 1.74 -7.39
CA ALA A 385 25.05 2.38 -6.92
C ALA A 385 23.98 1.36 -6.48
N ARG A 386 23.04 1.79 -5.62
CA ARG A 386 21.92 0.95 -5.18
C ARG A 386 21.17 0.35 -6.36
N ASP A 387 20.76 -0.90 -6.19
CA ASP A 387 20.13 -1.74 -7.22
C ASP A 387 21.03 -2.07 -8.42
N GLY A 388 22.25 -1.54 -8.46
CA GLY A 388 23.21 -1.81 -9.50
C GLY A 388 23.97 -3.12 -9.28
N PHE A 389 24.57 -3.59 -10.36
CA PHE A 389 25.35 -4.83 -10.40
C PHE A 389 26.34 -4.80 -11.56
N ARG A 390 27.31 -5.71 -11.52
CA ARG A 390 28.19 -6.02 -12.64
C ARG A 390 28.11 -7.51 -12.97
N ILE A 391 28.09 -7.80 -14.27
CA ILE A 391 28.17 -9.16 -14.82
C ILE A 391 29.42 -9.25 -15.67
N ILE A 392 30.29 -10.21 -15.38
CA ILE A 392 31.43 -10.56 -16.24
C ILE A 392 31.22 -12.02 -16.64
N ALA A 393 30.89 -12.26 -17.91
CA ALA A 393 30.59 -13.57 -18.44
C ALA A 393 31.59 -13.95 -19.54
N ASN A 394 32.36 -15.01 -19.32
CA ASN A 394 33.33 -15.53 -20.28
C ASN A 394 33.32 -17.08 -20.26
N PRO A 395 34.09 -17.75 -21.14
CA PRO A 395 34.06 -19.21 -21.24
C PRO A 395 34.51 -19.96 -19.98
N ASP A 396 35.27 -19.33 -19.06
CA ASP A 396 35.81 -19.99 -17.87
C ASP A 396 34.95 -19.79 -16.63
N LYS A 397 34.37 -18.60 -16.48
CA LYS A 397 33.54 -18.22 -15.34
C LYS A 397 32.55 -17.12 -15.69
N ILE A 398 31.46 -17.10 -14.94
CA ILE A 398 30.48 -16.02 -14.96
C ILE A 398 30.41 -15.46 -13.55
N ILE A 399 30.53 -14.14 -13.41
CA ILE A 399 30.44 -13.44 -12.13
C ILE A 399 29.26 -12.49 -12.20
N ILE A 400 28.34 -12.58 -11.23
CA ILE A 400 27.18 -11.70 -11.10
C ILE A 400 27.19 -11.13 -9.69
N ALA A 401 27.57 -9.86 -9.56
CA ALA A 401 27.81 -9.26 -8.26
C ALA A 401 27.22 -7.84 -8.18
N GLY A 402 26.38 -7.62 -7.18
CA GLY A 402 25.90 -6.31 -6.75
C GLY A 402 25.90 -6.22 -5.23
N PHE A 403 25.61 -5.04 -4.69
CA PHE A 403 25.53 -4.89 -3.24
C PHE A 403 24.24 -5.53 -2.70
N ASP A 404 24.37 -6.42 -1.71
CA ASP A 404 23.25 -7.17 -1.12
C ASP A 404 23.18 -6.95 0.40
N GLU A 405 21.99 -6.65 0.91
CA GLU A 405 21.75 -6.50 2.35
C GLU A 405 21.19 -7.78 2.95
N ASN A 406 21.92 -8.37 3.91
CA ASN A 406 21.49 -9.54 4.66
C ASN A 406 20.92 -9.12 6.03
N ASN A 407 19.61 -8.91 6.10
CA ASN A 407 18.92 -8.55 7.34
C ASN A 407 17.55 -9.24 7.42
N VAL A 408 16.85 -9.13 8.55
CA VAL A 408 15.54 -9.76 8.76
C VAL A 408 14.50 -9.41 7.68
N LYS A 409 14.59 -8.22 7.05
CA LYS A 409 13.66 -7.84 5.98
C LYS A 409 13.85 -8.69 4.73
N SER A 410 15.08 -9.10 4.44
CA SER A 410 15.38 -9.94 3.28
C SER A 410 14.74 -11.33 3.34
N GLU A 411 14.28 -11.78 4.52
CA GLU A 411 13.46 -12.99 4.66
C GLU A 411 12.14 -12.89 3.88
N VAL A 412 11.68 -11.66 3.59
CA VAL A 412 10.47 -11.43 2.79
C VAL A 412 10.55 -12.20 1.48
N LEU A 413 11.73 -12.29 0.83
CA LEU A 413 11.98 -13.01 -0.44
C LEU A 413 11.52 -14.46 -0.41
N PHE A 414 11.56 -15.11 0.77
CA PHE A 414 11.09 -16.48 0.93
C PHE A 414 9.68 -16.52 1.53
N ASN A 415 9.38 -15.61 2.45
CA ASN A 415 8.07 -15.56 3.11
C ASN A 415 6.93 -15.27 2.13
N PHE A 416 7.15 -14.40 1.14
CA PHE A 416 6.14 -14.06 0.14
C PHE A 416 5.86 -15.20 -0.86
N MET A 417 6.78 -16.17 -0.95
CA MET A 417 6.60 -17.37 -1.77
C MET A 417 5.68 -18.40 -1.12
N ASN A 418 5.45 -18.31 0.20
CA ASN A 418 4.49 -19.16 0.91
C ASN A 418 3.05 -18.68 0.64
N PRO A 419 2.16 -19.51 0.05
CA PRO A 419 0.76 -19.16 -0.21
C PRO A 419 -0.02 -18.69 1.02
N GLU A 420 0.31 -19.19 2.22
CA GLU A 420 -0.35 -18.79 3.47
C GLU A 420 -0.11 -17.32 3.83
N ASN A 421 0.95 -16.73 3.28
CA ASN A 421 1.34 -15.35 3.53
C ASN A 421 0.76 -14.36 2.51
N GLU A 422 0.08 -14.81 1.45
CA GLU A 422 -0.45 -13.97 0.37
C GLU A 422 -1.52 -12.95 0.80
N ARG A 423 -2.03 -13.04 2.02
CA ARG A 423 -3.01 -12.10 2.59
C ARG A 423 -2.41 -11.22 3.69
N LYS A 424 -1.14 -11.40 4.06
CA LYS A 424 -0.49 -10.64 5.13
C LYS A 424 0.02 -9.32 4.58
N TYR A 425 -0.61 -8.22 4.98
CA TYR A 425 -0.25 -6.87 4.51
C TYR A 425 1.22 -6.50 4.78
N SER A 426 1.81 -7.01 5.86
CA SER A 426 3.23 -6.81 6.20
C SER A 426 4.19 -7.33 5.14
N VAL A 427 3.81 -8.38 4.39
CA VAL A 427 4.63 -8.93 3.30
C VAL A 427 4.64 -8.01 2.08
N PHE A 428 3.72 -7.05 1.99
CA PHE A 428 3.52 -6.19 0.83
C PHE A 428 3.77 -4.70 1.12
N SER A 429 4.25 -4.37 2.32
CA SER A 429 4.59 -3.01 2.72
C SER A 429 5.82 -2.50 1.98
N ALA A 430 5.92 -1.19 1.73
CA ALA A 430 7.14 -0.62 1.16
C ALA A 430 8.35 -0.83 2.10
N SER A 431 8.13 -0.82 3.42
CA SER A 431 9.16 -1.00 4.44
C SER A 431 9.80 -2.39 4.45
N ALA A 432 9.03 -3.45 4.19
CA ALA A 432 9.51 -4.83 4.14
C ALA A 432 10.43 -5.06 2.93
N TRP A 433 10.18 -4.37 1.82
CA TRP A 433 10.96 -4.51 0.59
C TRP A 433 12.14 -3.51 0.46
N ASN A 434 12.34 -2.66 1.47
CA ASN A 434 13.46 -1.71 1.53
C ASN A 434 14.75 -2.39 2.04
N PHE A 435 15.38 -3.17 1.17
CA PHE A 435 16.72 -3.72 1.35
C PHE A 435 17.37 -3.95 -0.01
N GLN A 436 18.68 -3.78 -0.12
CA GLN A 436 19.39 -3.92 -1.40
C GLN A 436 19.58 -5.38 -1.80
N ARG A 437 19.51 -5.62 -3.11
CA ARG A 437 19.50 -6.96 -3.73
C ARG A 437 20.11 -6.92 -5.13
N GLY A 438 21.27 -6.27 -5.25
CA GLY A 438 21.95 -6.02 -6.52
C GLY A 438 22.27 -7.31 -7.27
N SER A 439 22.75 -8.36 -6.59
CA SER A 439 23.09 -9.62 -7.25
C SER A 439 21.86 -10.34 -7.82
N LEU A 440 20.70 -10.23 -7.16
CA LEU A 440 19.44 -10.73 -7.69
C LEU A 440 19.02 -9.99 -8.97
N TYR A 441 19.20 -8.66 -9.01
CA TYR A 441 18.93 -7.89 -10.22
C TYR A 441 19.91 -8.20 -11.34
N GLY A 442 21.18 -8.47 -11.01
CA GLY A 442 22.15 -8.99 -11.96
C GLY A 442 21.75 -10.35 -12.53
N ALA A 443 21.23 -11.26 -11.70
CA ALA A 443 20.73 -12.55 -12.16
C ALA A 443 19.56 -12.39 -13.15
N TYR A 444 18.62 -11.49 -12.88
CA TYR A 444 17.54 -11.20 -13.83
C TYR A 444 18.03 -10.59 -15.12
N ARG A 445 18.99 -9.65 -15.08
CA ARG A 445 19.60 -9.10 -16.28
C ARG A 445 20.35 -10.16 -17.09
N PHE A 446 21.03 -11.09 -16.42
CA PHE A 446 21.70 -12.22 -17.07
C PHE A 446 20.70 -13.12 -17.79
N LEU A 447 19.59 -13.48 -17.14
CA LEU A 447 18.51 -14.26 -17.75
C LEU A 447 17.88 -13.53 -18.97
N GLU A 448 17.76 -12.20 -18.90
CA GLU A 448 17.35 -11.39 -20.05
C GLU A 448 18.34 -11.48 -21.22
N GLU A 449 19.66 -11.53 -20.96
CA GLU A 449 20.65 -11.75 -22.02
C GLU A 449 20.47 -13.11 -22.70
N LEU A 450 20.10 -14.13 -21.92
CA LEU A 450 19.81 -15.48 -22.41
C LEU A 450 18.47 -15.61 -23.12
N GLY A 451 17.69 -14.52 -23.22
CA GLY A 451 16.44 -14.45 -23.98
C GLY A 451 15.17 -14.57 -23.15
N VAL A 452 15.25 -14.74 -21.82
CA VAL A 452 14.07 -14.74 -20.94
C VAL A 452 13.39 -13.38 -20.95
N ARG A 453 12.05 -13.35 -20.95
CA ARG A 453 11.27 -12.12 -20.77
C ARG A 453 10.13 -12.30 -19.80
N TRP A 454 9.79 -11.23 -19.09
CA TRP A 454 8.62 -11.14 -18.21
C TRP A 454 7.78 -9.94 -18.64
N PHE A 455 6.90 -10.14 -19.62
CA PHE A 455 6.08 -9.09 -20.22
C PHE A 455 4.84 -8.73 -19.39
N MET A 456 4.28 -9.71 -18.67
CA MET A 456 3.20 -9.51 -17.71
C MET A 456 3.31 -10.55 -16.58
N PRO A 457 2.57 -10.40 -15.47
CA PRO A 457 2.55 -11.39 -14.39
C PRO A 457 2.13 -12.79 -14.84
N GLY A 458 2.59 -13.79 -14.10
CA GLY A 458 2.25 -15.20 -14.32
C GLY A 458 2.99 -15.83 -15.50
N GLU A 459 2.65 -17.10 -15.78
CA GLU A 459 3.30 -17.87 -16.84
C GLU A 459 2.96 -17.35 -18.24
N ASP A 460 1.73 -16.87 -18.45
CA ASP A 460 1.28 -16.33 -19.74
C ASP A 460 2.09 -15.12 -20.21
N GLY A 461 2.70 -14.39 -19.27
CA GLY A 461 3.58 -13.26 -19.55
C GLY A 461 5.06 -13.59 -19.51
N THR A 462 5.44 -14.84 -19.23
CA THR A 462 6.84 -15.24 -19.10
C THR A 462 7.28 -16.04 -20.32
N VAL A 463 8.30 -15.55 -21.01
CA VAL A 463 8.90 -16.21 -22.17
C VAL A 463 10.17 -16.92 -21.74
N PHE A 464 10.19 -18.23 -21.94
CA PHE A 464 11.40 -19.05 -21.87
C PHE A 464 11.82 -19.41 -23.31
N PRO A 465 13.05 -19.07 -23.74
CA PRO A 465 13.62 -19.66 -24.94
C PRO A 465 13.94 -21.14 -24.63
N GLU A 466 13.53 -22.05 -25.49
CA GLU A 466 13.88 -23.47 -25.35
C GLU A 466 15.17 -23.73 -26.13
N ASN A 467 16.25 -24.05 -25.42
CA ASN A 467 17.56 -24.30 -26.04
C ASN A 467 18.42 -25.26 -25.20
N ARG A 468 18.47 -26.53 -25.62
CA ARG A 468 19.31 -27.57 -24.98
C ARG A 468 20.82 -27.32 -25.13
N ASN A 469 21.21 -26.54 -26.13
CA ASN A 469 22.60 -26.15 -26.44
C ASN A 469 22.77 -24.65 -26.23
N LEU A 470 22.54 -24.20 -24.99
CA LEU A 470 22.51 -22.79 -24.66
C LEU A 470 23.91 -22.17 -24.76
N THR A 471 24.07 -21.28 -25.74
CA THR A 471 25.29 -20.53 -25.98
C THR A 471 24.99 -19.04 -26.09
N PHE A 472 25.98 -18.21 -25.74
CA PHE A 472 25.91 -16.76 -25.91
C PHE A 472 27.32 -16.18 -26.05
N THR A 473 27.45 -14.98 -26.61
CA THR A 473 28.76 -14.30 -26.71
C THR A 473 29.17 -13.75 -25.35
N ALA A 474 30.42 -13.94 -24.94
CA ALA A 474 30.99 -13.36 -23.73
C ALA A 474 30.70 -11.85 -23.63
N PHE A 475 30.54 -11.32 -22.41
CA PHE A 475 30.29 -9.89 -22.20
C PHE A 475 30.66 -9.42 -20.79
N ASP A 476 30.91 -8.13 -20.65
CA ASP A 476 31.07 -7.41 -19.39
C ASP A 476 30.08 -6.26 -19.35
N THR A 477 29.17 -6.27 -18.37
CA THR A 477 28.21 -5.18 -18.19
C THR A 477 28.19 -4.69 -16.75
N LEU A 478 28.20 -3.38 -16.58
CA LEU A 478 27.91 -2.68 -15.34
C LEU A 478 26.61 -1.93 -15.59
N GLU A 479 25.59 -2.21 -14.78
CA GLU A 479 24.32 -1.49 -14.85
C GLU A 479 24.01 -0.85 -13.50
N GLU A 480 23.83 0.47 -13.50
CA GLU A 480 23.33 1.25 -12.37
C GLU A 480 22.04 1.94 -12.81
N PRO A 481 20.88 1.64 -12.21
CA PRO A 481 19.61 2.23 -12.59
C PRO A 481 19.66 3.75 -12.57
N VAL A 482 19.33 4.39 -13.71
CA VAL A 482 19.39 5.85 -13.87
C VAL A 482 18.50 6.53 -12.85
N PHE A 483 17.24 6.10 -12.70
CA PHE A 483 16.39 6.57 -11.61
C PHE A 483 16.64 5.68 -10.39
N ASP A 484 16.97 6.23 -9.23
CA ASP A 484 17.12 5.48 -7.96
C ASP A 484 15.76 5.14 -7.35
N GLY A 485 14.82 6.09 -7.38
CA GLY A 485 13.40 5.84 -7.09
C GLY A 485 12.65 5.55 -8.38
N ARG A 486 12.04 4.35 -8.46
CA ARG A 486 11.34 3.82 -9.65
C ARG A 486 10.08 3.09 -9.20
N SER A 487 9.16 3.84 -8.62
CA SER A 487 7.93 3.30 -8.03
C SER A 487 6.71 3.72 -8.86
N GLY A 488 5.71 2.85 -8.95
CA GLY A 488 4.39 3.20 -9.46
C GLY A 488 3.36 3.30 -8.35
N ALA A 489 2.12 3.71 -8.70
CA ALA A 489 0.99 3.64 -7.79
C ALA A 489 0.84 2.23 -7.23
N GLN A 490 1.27 2.11 -5.97
CA GLN A 490 1.17 0.94 -5.13
C GLN A 490 1.90 -0.29 -5.72
N ASP A 491 3.21 -0.36 -5.55
CA ASP A 491 4.11 -1.41 -6.04
C ASP A 491 3.89 -2.88 -5.56
N GLY A 492 2.71 -3.19 -5.02
CA GLY A 492 2.17 -4.55 -4.84
C GLY A 492 0.81 -4.78 -5.50
N ARG A 493 0.37 -3.73 -6.19
CA ARG A 493 -0.97 -3.38 -6.60
C ARG A 493 -0.90 -2.63 -7.94
N PHE A 494 0.24 -2.69 -8.65
CA PHE A 494 0.32 -2.36 -10.08
C PHE A 494 -0.89 -2.96 -10.79
N PHE A 495 -1.29 -4.17 -10.36
CA PHE A 495 -2.42 -4.97 -10.83
C PHE A 495 -3.63 -5.08 -9.88
N ARG A 496 -3.97 -4.04 -9.12
CA ARG A 496 -5.15 -4.07 -8.24
C ARG A 496 -6.44 -4.08 -9.07
N PRO A 497 -7.40 -4.98 -8.81
CA PRO A 497 -8.73 -4.87 -9.38
C PRO A 497 -9.34 -3.54 -8.94
N ASN A 498 -9.71 -2.72 -9.92
CA ASN A 498 -10.43 -1.47 -9.69
C ASN A 498 -11.85 -1.79 -9.17
N ARG A 499 -12.57 -0.80 -8.61
CA ARG A 499 -13.92 -1.02 -8.03
C ARG A 499 -15.00 -1.40 -9.07
N ASP A 500 -14.62 -1.55 -10.34
CA ASP A 500 -15.49 -1.92 -11.45
C ASP A 500 -15.55 -3.46 -11.63
N ALA A 501 -16.76 -3.98 -11.82
CA ALA A 501 -17.06 -5.40 -11.94
C ALA A 501 -16.47 -6.03 -13.23
N GLU A 502 -16.50 -5.35 -14.37
CA GLU A 502 -15.91 -5.86 -15.63
C GLU A 502 -14.38 -5.94 -15.53
N ARG A 503 -13.74 -4.89 -14.99
CA ARG A 503 -12.28 -4.87 -14.78
C ARG A 503 -11.85 -5.99 -13.82
N THR A 504 -12.61 -6.20 -12.75
CA THR A 504 -12.37 -7.27 -11.78
C THR A 504 -12.50 -8.68 -12.37
N HIS A 505 -13.41 -8.88 -13.35
CA HIS A 505 -13.58 -10.17 -14.03
C HIS A 505 -12.33 -10.57 -14.82
N LEU A 506 -11.74 -9.66 -15.59
CA LEU A 506 -10.51 -9.93 -16.36
C LEU A 506 -9.35 -10.37 -15.45
N TYR A 507 -9.09 -9.66 -14.33
CA TYR A 507 -8.05 -10.04 -13.35
C TYR A 507 -8.27 -11.42 -12.77
N ARG A 508 -9.47 -11.68 -12.26
CA ARG A 508 -9.72 -12.88 -11.45
C ARG A 508 -9.98 -14.14 -12.28
N ASN A 509 -10.69 -14.00 -13.40
CA ASN A 509 -11.25 -15.16 -14.10
C ASN A 509 -10.49 -15.52 -15.37
N VAL A 510 -9.91 -14.51 -16.04
CA VAL A 510 -9.21 -14.70 -17.32
C VAL A 510 -7.70 -14.78 -17.09
N LEU A 511 -7.12 -13.74 -16.48
CA LEU A 511 -5.68 -13.66 -16.21
C LEU A 511 -5.27 -14.47 -14.98
N LYS A 512 -6.18 -14.60 -14.00
CA LYS A 512 -6.01 -15.39 -12.77
C LYS A 512 -4.77 -15.04 -11.93
N TRP A 513 -4.32 -13.79 -12.00
CA TRP A 513 -3.11 -13.35 -11.29
C TRP A 513 -3.30 -13.29 -9.78
N SER A 514 -2.43 -14.00 -9.07
CA SER A 514 -2.24 -13.89 -7.63
C SER A 514 -1.43 -12.63 -7.25
N TYR A 515 -1.50 -12.22 -5.98
CA TYR A 515 -0.58 -11.18 -5.48
C TYR A 515 0.88 -11.58 -5.66
N ARG A 516 1.19 -12.87 -5.46
CA ARG A 516 2.54 -13.42 -5.63
C ARG A 516 3.07 -13.24 -7.05
N GLU A 517 2.30 -13.58 -8.08
CA GLU A 517 2.73 -13.43 -9.48
C GLU A 517 2.97 -11.97 -9.84
N ASN A 518 2.12 -11.07 -9.36
CA ASN A 518 2.29 -9.63 -9.53
C ASN A 518 3.60 -9.14 -8.90
N PHE A 519 3.89 -9.55 -7.67
CA PHE A 519 5.12 -9.18 -6.97
C PHE A 519 6.37 -9.79 -7.60
N LEU A 520 6.33 -11.06 -8.02
CA LEU A 520 7.42 -11.70 -8.77
C LEU A 520 7.74 -10.92 -10.04
N TRP A 521 6.70 -10.53 -10.79
CA TRP A 521 6.89 -9.72 -11.98
C TRP A 521 7.57 -8.38 -11.65
N VAL A 522 7.08 -7.65 -10.66
CA VAL A 522 7.69 -6.38 -10.22
C VAL A 522 9.16 -6.56 -9.78
N LEU A 523 9.47 -7.67 -9.10
CA LEU A 523 10.82 -8.02 -8.67
C LEU A 523 11.75 -8.31 -9.86
N ARG A 524 11.28 -9.11 -10.83
CA ARG A 524 11.98 -9.47 -12.07
C ARG A 524 12.19 -8.26 -12.99
N MET A 525 11.26 -7.31 -12.94
CA MET A 525 11.39 -6.00 -13.59
C MET A 525 12.32 -5.03 -12.85
N ARG A 526 13.02 -5.49 -11.80
CA ARG A 526 14.07 -4.75 -11.07
C ARG A 526 13.58 -3.42 -10.47
N ARG A 527 12.39 -3.44 -9.87
CA ARG A 527 11.81 -2.32 -9.10
C ARG A 527 12.82 -1.69 -8.14
N ALA A 528 12.72 -0.39 -7.92
CA ALA A 528 13.50 0.29 -6.89
C ALA A 528 13.42 -0.40 -5.52
N THR A 529 14.57 -0.63 -4.90
CA THR A 529 14.60 -0.99 -3.46
C THR A 529 14.51 0.23 -2.57
N ALA A 530 14.82 1.43 -3.10
CA ALA A 530 14.72 2.68 -2.36
C ALA A 530 13.26 3.15 -2.29
N PHE A 531 12.87 3.69 -1.14
CA PHE A 531 11.58 4.36 -0.95
C PHE A 531 11.82 5.81 -0.56
N TYR A 532 11.20 6.72 -1.30
CA TYR A 532 11.25 8.16 -1.08
C TYR A 532 9.85 8.64 -0.68
N PRO A 533 9.67 9.24 0.50
CA PRO A 533 8.37 9.69 0.93
C PRO A 533 7.96 10.95 0.15
N LEU A 534 7.13 10.78 -0.88
CA LEU A 534 6.67 11.86 -1.77
C LEU A 534 5.15 12.02 -1.80
N ASN A 535 4.40 11.29 -0.96
CA ASN A 535 2.94 11.16 -1.07
C ASN A 535 2.15 12.05 -0.09
N HIS A 536 0.92 12.44 -0.46
CA HIS A 536 -0.03 13.27 0.31
C HIS A 536 -0.66 12.49 1.47
N HIS A 537 0.15 12.06 2.43
CA HIS A 537 -0.34 11.39 3.63
C HIS A 537 -0.21 12.22 4.93
N PRO A 538 -0.42 13.56 4.96
CA PRO A 538 -0.49 14.30 6.23
C PRO A 538 -1.39 13.68 7.31
N PRO A 539 -2.55 13.06 7.02
CA PRO A 539 -3.34 12.39 8.06
C PRO A 539 -2.63 11.23 8.76
N SER A 540 -1.62 10.62 8.13
CA SER A 540 -0.83 9.59 8.80
C SER A 540 0.03 10.15 9.95
N ASN A 541 0.24 11.48 9.99
CA ASN A 541 0.88 12.17 11.11
C ASN A 541 -0.06 12.39 12.30
N GLN A 542 -1.36 12.11 12.13
CA GLN A 542 -2.40 12.20 13.15
C GLN A 542 -2.45 13.59 13.84
N TYR A 543 -2.22 14.66 13.07
CA TYR A 543 -2.15 16.02 13.65
C TYR A 543 -3.50 16.40 14.27
N GLU A 544 -4.60 16.06 13.61
CA GLU A 544 -5.97 16.29 14.04
C GLU A 544 -6.25 15.60 15.38
N GLU A 545 -5.89 14.33 15.51
CA GLU A 545 -6.05 13.56 16.74
C GLU A 545 -5.15 14.08 17.87
N ARG A 546 -3.91 14.49 17.55
CA ARG A 546 -2.91 14.93 18.53
C ARG A 546 -3.12 16.38 19.00
N PHE A 547 -3.62 17.25 18.13
CA PHE A 547 -3.61 18.69 18.35
C PHE A 547 -4.93 19.38 18.05
N GLY A 548 -5.88 18.76 17.34
CA GLY A 548 -7.12 19.42 16.91
C GLY A 548 -7.98 19.99 18.05
N LYS A 549 -7.95 19.36 19.23
CA LYS A 549 -8.69 19.83 20.41
C LYS A 549 -8.02 21.00 21.13
N ASN A 550 -6.70 20.94 21.32
CA ASN A 550 -5.97 21.86 22.19
C ASN A 550 -5.23 22.97 21.42
N HIS A 551 -4.98 22.75 20.13
CA HIS A 551 -4.28 23.66 19.22
C HIS A 551 -5.01 23.79 17.87
N PRO A 552 -6.30 24.20 17.87
CA PRO A 552 -7.06 24.35 16.62
C PRO A 552 -6.43 25.39 15.66
N GLU A 553 -5.59 26.30 16.15
CA GLU A 553 -4.85 27.28 15.37
C GLU A 553 -3.79 26.67 14.43
N TYR A 554 -3.39 25.41 14.64
CA TYR A 554 -2.47 24.70 13.74
C TYR A 554 -3.11 24.32 12.42
N PHE A 555 -4.42 24.45 12.31
CA PHE A 555 -5.21 24.08 11.14
C PHE A 555 -5.64 25.32 10.37
N ALA A 556 -5.78 25.17 9.06
CA ALA A 556 -6.16 26.23 8.14
C ALA A 556 -7.54 26.79 8.52
N LEU A 557 -7.70 28.11 8.35
CA LEU A 557 -8.96 28.81 8.58
C LEU A 557 -9.71 28.97 7.26
N TYR A 558 -10.90 28.38 7.14
CA TYR A 558 -11.78 28.51 5.99
C TYR A 558 -13.13 29.06 6.45
N ASN A 559 -13.59 30.17 5.86
CA ASN A 559 -14.89 30.80 6.18
C ASN A 559 -15.13 30.95 7.69
N GLY A 560 -14.10 31.39 8.43
CA GLY A 560 -14.16 31.58 9.88
C GLY A 560 -14.08 30.29 10.73
N LYS A 561 -13.95 29.10 10.12
CA LYS A 561 -13.85 27.81 10.82
C LYS A 561 -12.52 27.12 10.56
N ARG A 562 -11.95 26.48 11.59
CA ARG A 562 -10.71 25.70 11.47
C ARG A 562 -11.00 24.35 10.80
N SER A 563 -10.13 23.94 9.89
CA SER A 563 -10.21 22.66 9.20
C SER A 563 -9.84 21.52 10.16
N LEU A 564 -10.81 21.05 10.95
CA LEU A 564 -10.61 20.03 12.00
C LEU A 564 -11.36 18.72 11.75
N GLN A 565 -12.23 18.67 10.74
CA GLN A 565 -13.06 17.50 10.47
C GLN A 565 -12.47 16.65 9.35
N ARG A 566 -12.50 15.35 9.57
CA ARG A 566 -12.42 14.32 8.53
C ARG A 566 -13.77 14.31 7.82
N GLU A 567 -13.90 14.96 6.68
CA GLU A 567 -15.14 14.91 5.90
C GLU A 567 -15.39 13.45 5.46
N VAL A 568 -16.48 12.86 5.93
CA VAL A 568 -16.85 11.48 5.63
C VAL A 568 -17.10 11.37 4.13
N GLY A 569 -16.31 10.51 3.45
CA GLY A 569 -16.47 10.22 2.03
C GLY A 569 -15.49 10.93 1.09
N SER A 570 -14.91 12.07 1.46
CA SER A 570 -13.90 12.77 0.64
C SER A 570 -12.46 12.34 0.96
N GLY A 571 -12.24 11.69 2.10
CA GLY A 571 -10.90 11.34 2.58
C GLY A 571 -10.06 12.55 3.02
N ARG A 572 -10.62 13.77 2.94
CA ARG A 572 -9.96 15.00 3.36
C ARG A 572 -9.90 15.06 4.87
N THR A 573 -8.70 15.34 5.37
CA THR A 573 -8.43 15.57 6.79
C THR A 573 -8.06 17.05 6.99
N GLY A 574 -7.94 17.48 8.24
CA GLY A 574 -7.80 18.88 8.63
C GLY A 574 -6.55 19.54 8.03
N ALA A 575 -6.73 20.37 7.01
CA ALA A 575 -5.65 21.06 6.33
C ALA A 575 -4.84 21.92 7.33
N LEU A 576 -3.51 21.92 7.22
CA LEU A 576 -2.63 22.60 8.17
C LEU A 576 -2.44 24.08 7.85
N CYS A 577 -2.14 24.90 8.86
CA CYS A 577 -1.79 26.31 8.72
C CYS A 577 -0.27 26.49 8.72
N TYR A 578 0.35 26.50 7.54
CA TYR A 578 1.81 26.64 7.39
C TYR A 578 2.36 28.02 7.82
N GLY A 579 1.50 29.02 8.02
CA GLY A 579 1.92 30.29 8.65
C GLY A 579 2.06 30.20 10.18
N ASN A 580 1.56 29.14 10.83
CA ASN A 580 1.51 29.07 12.28
C ASN A 580 2.89 28.68 12.90
N PRO A 581 3.48 29.50 13.79
CA PRO A 581 4.77 29.18 14.41
C PRO A 581 4.72 28.00 15.39
N GLY A 582 3.56 27.68 15.96
CA GLY A 582 3.37 26.49 16.80
C GLY A 582 3.40 25.19 15.99
N LEU A 583 2.77 25.18 14.81
CA LEU A 583 2.86 24.05 13.88
C LEU A 583 4.33 23.78 13.49
N PHE A 584 5.09 24.83 13.16
CA PHE A 584 6.52 24.73 12.87
C PHE A 584 7.29 24.00 13.99
N ARG A 585 7.02 24.35 15.26
CA ARG A 585 7.67 23.72 16.41
C ARG A 585 7.32 22.23 16.54
N GLU A 586 6.06 21.86 16.33
CA GLU A 586 5.66 20.44 16.40
C GLU A 586 6.25 19.62 15.25
N VAL A 587 6.25 20.16 14.03
CA VAL A 587 6.90 19.54 12.87
C VAL A 587 8.39 19.30 13.15
N MET A 588 9.11 20.30 13.67
CA MET A 588 10.53 20.14 14.04
C MET A 588 10.74 19.11 15.13
N ARG A 589 9.89 19.10 16.18
CA ARG A 589 9.98 18.10 17.26
C ARG A 589 9.77 16.68 16.74
N ASP A 590 8.83 16.49 15.82
CA ASP A 590 8.55 15.19 15.22
C ASP A 590 9.71 14.71 14.35
N ILE A 591 10.24 15.56 13.46
CA ILE A 591 11.40 15.21 12.62
C ILE A 591 12.64 14.90 13.46
N MET A 592 12.92 15.71 14.49
CA MET A 592 14.08 15.49 15.37
C MET A 592 13.94 14.19 16.15
N ALA A 593 12.76 13.93 16.74
CA ALA A 593 12.50 12.68 17.45
C ALA A 593 12.66 11.46 16.52
N TYR A 594 12.15 11.54 15.29
CA TYR A 594 12.35 10.51 14.29
C TYR A 594 13.85 10.29 13.98
N ALA A 595 14.57 11.36 13.67
CA ALA A 595 16.00 11.32 13.35
C ALA A 595 16.88 10.85 14.52
N ASP A 596 16.40 10.99 15.76
CA ASP A 596 17.04 10.51 16.99
C ASP A 596 16.65 9.05 17.33
N GLY A 597 15.83 8.40 16.49
CA GLY A 597 15.37 7.02 16.72
C GLY A 597 14.36 6.89 17.86
N VAL A 598 13.75 7.99 18.30
CA VAL A 598 12.72 7.99 19.33
C VAL A 598 11.47 7.32 18.78
N HIS A 599 10.87 6.42 19.55
CA HIS A 599 9.62 5.77 19.15
C HIS A 599 8.45 6.76 19.07
N ALA A 600 7.63 6.68 18.00
CA ALA A 600 6.60 7.68 17.71
C ALA A 600 5.56 7.88 18.84
N SER A 601 5.28 6.85 19.63
CA SER A 601 4.37 6.95 20.79
C SER A 601 4.82 8.01 21.81
N LYS A 602 6.12 8.32 21.91
CA LYS A 602 6.65 9.40 22.76
C LYS A 602 6.24 10.80 22.27
N ARG A 603 5.80 10.91 21.02
CA ARG A 603 5.25 12.11 20.40
C ARG A 603 3.72 12.11 20.36
N GLY A 604 3.07 11.12 20.98
CA GLY A 604 1.61 11.04 21.10
C GLY A 604 0.92 10.35 19.92
N TYR A 605 1.66 9.67 19.05
CA TYR A 605 1.06 8.86 17.98
C TYR A 605 0.26 7.69 18.56
N LEU A 606 -0.96 7.52 18.04
CA LEU A 606 -1.85 6.41 18.35
C LEU A 606 -1.49 5.22 17.46
N LEU A 607 -1.14 4.11 18.10
CA LEU A 607 -0.81 2.85 17.44
C LEU A 607 -2.01 1.92 17.63
N THR A 608 -2.87 1.83 16.62
CA THR A 608 -4.00 0.88 16.62
C THR A 608 -3.74 -0.22 15.59
N ASP A 609 -4.16 -1.45 15.90
CA ASP A 609 -3.92 -2.65 15.09
C ASP A 609 -4.44 -2.55 13.64
N THR A 610 -5.35 -1.61 13.37
CA THR A 610 -6.04 -1.49 12.08
C THR A 610 -5.50 -0.40 11.15
N GLN A 611 -4.60 0.49 11.61
CA GLN A 611 -4.29 1.72 10.86
C GLN A 611 -2.85 1.94 10.36
N ASN A 612 -1.89 1.01 10.46
CA ASN A 612 -0.75 0.87 9.52
C ASN A 612 0.31 -0.16 10.01
N TYR A 613 0.35 -1.35 9.43
CA TYR A 613 1.48 -2.30 9.61
C TYR A 613 2.84 -1.68 9.27
N ASN A 614 2.86 -0.70 8.36
CA ASN A 614 4.07 0.01 7.92
C ASN A 614 4.69 0.85 9.07
N MET A 615 3.87 1.32 10.02
CA MET A 615 4.36 2.06 11.19
C MET A 615 5.10 1.15 12.18
N CYS A 616 4.65 -0.09 12.34
CA CYS A 616 5.27 -1.06 13.26
C CYS A 616 6.70 -1.42 12.83
N GLU A 617 6.97 -1.46 11.53
CA GLU A 617 8.30 -1.73 10.97
C GLU A 617 9.20 -0.49 10.93
N ASN A 618 8.65 0.69 11.24
CA ASN A 618 9.32 1.99 11.20
C ASN A 618 9.29 2.69 12.57
N ASN A 619 9.48 1.93 13.67
CA ASN A 619 9.56 2.45 15.04
C ASN A 619 8.33 3.30 15.46
N GLY A 620 7.16 2.91 14.97
CA GLY A 620 5.88 3.59 15.19
C GLY A 620 5.62 4.79 14.29
N TRP A 621 6.55 5.18 13.41
CA TRP A 621 6.41 6.38 12.59
C TRP A 621 5.69 6.10 11.26
N PRO A 622 4.82 7.02 10.80
CA PRO A 622 4.21 6.92 9.47
C PRO A 622 5.25 7.00 8.34
N GLU A 623 4.86 6.58 7.13
CA GLU A 623 5.72 6.59 5.95
C GLU A 623 6.16 7.99 5.50
N THR A 624 5.53 9.05 6.02
CA THR A 624 6.00 10.44 5.84
C THR A 624 7.40 10.63 6.41
N HIS A 625 7.84 9.79 7.35
CA HIS A 625 9.21 9.75 7.86
C HIS A 625 9.83 8.41 7.52
N PHE A 626 10.84 8.37 6.64
CA PHE A 626 11.45 7.12 6.23
C PHE A 626 12.92 7.27 5.88
N GLY A 627 13.78 6.41 6.43
CA GLY A 627 15.23 6.53 6.29
C GLY A 627 15.71 7.90 6.79
N ASN A 628 16.40 8.65 5.93
CA ASN A 628 16.85 10.01 6.23
C ASN A 628 15.91 11.08 5.64
N PHE A 629 14.66 10.72 5.33
CA PHE A 629 13.70 11.59 4.66
C PHE A 629 12.52 11.92 5.55
N SER A 630 11.99 13.13 5.40
CA SER A 630 10.71 13.52 5.98
C SER A 630 9.91 14.38 5.00
N SER A 631 8.73 13.90 4.63
CA SER A 631 7.80 14.60 3.74
C SER A 631 7.01 15.64 4.51
N LEU A 632 7.01 16.86 3.98
CA LEU A 632 6.20 17.98 4.45
C LEU A 632 5.19 18.43 3.39
N LEU A 633 4.87 17.53 2.48
CA LEU A 633 3.87 17.76 1.45
C LEU A 633 2.51 18.10 2.09
N PRO A 634 1.89 19.24 1.73
CA PRO A 634 0.53 19.56 2.14
C PRO A 634 -0.52 18.50 1.77
N HIS A 635 -1.71 18.64 2.36
CA HIS A 635 -2.85 17.78 2.04
C HIS A 635 -3.18 17.85 0.55
N ASP A 636 -3.72 16.76 0.02
CA ASP A 636 -4.21 16.73 -1.34
C ASP A 636 -5.26 17.83 -1.56
N LEU A 637 -5.15 18.53 -2.70
CA LEU A 637 -5.93 19.74 -3.03
C LEU A 637 -5.94 20.83 -1.94
N TYR A 638 -4.78 21.09 -1.30
CA TYR A 638 -4.62 22.10 -0.25
C TYR A 638 -5.22 23.46 -0.62
N GLN A 639 -6.11 23.95 0.24
CA GLN A 639 -6.87 25.19 0.04
C GLN A 639 -6.22 26.39 0.75
N PRO A 640 -6.51 27.62 0.28
CA PRO A 640 -6.02 28.85 0.91
C PRO A 640 -6.45 29.07 2.36
N CYS A 641 -5.49 29.10 3.29
CA CYS A 641 -5.75 29.46 4.69
C CYS A 641 -6.05 30.96 4.81
N GLY A 642 -7.27 31.33 5.22
CA GLY A 642 -7.72 32.71 5.39
C GLY A 642 -7.36 33.36 6.72
N CYS A 643 -6.36 32.86 7.45
CA CYS A 643 -5.94 33.50 8.71
C CYS A 643 -5.09 34.75 8.46
N LYS A 644 -5.04 35.68 9.42
CA LYS A 644 -4.31 36.96 9.31
C LYS A 644 -2.81 36.82 8.97
N ILE A 645 -2.20 35.67 9.27
CA ILE A 645 -0.79 35.39 8.96
C ILE A 645 -0.63 34.95 7.50
N CYS A 646 -1.54 34.11 7.00
CA CYS A 646 -1.46 33.55 5.65
C CYS A 646 -2.06 34.48 4.59
N SER A 647 -3.14 35.20 4.92
CA SER A 647 -3.90 36.00 3.96
C SER A 647 -3.07 37.03 3.16
N PRO A 648 -2.03 37.68 3.73
CA PRO A 648 -1.21 38.64 2.96
C PRO A 648 -0.34 37.98 1.87
N PHE A 649 -0.10 36.67 1.95
CA PHE A 649 0.75 35.92 1.01
C PHE A 649 -0.07 35.10 0.00
N LEU A 650 -1.40 35.24 0.02
CA LEU A 650 -2.26 34.61 -0.97
C LEU A 650 -2.13 35.32 -2.30
N SER A 651 -1.81 34.55 -3.34
CA SER A 651 -1.61 35.05 -4.70
C SER A 651 -2.82 34.74 -5.58
N ALA A 652 -3.07 35.59 -6.59
CA ALA A 652 -4.04 35.31 -7.65
C ALA A 652 -3.48 34.40 -8.76
N ARG A 653 -2.19 34.02 -8.68
CA ARG A 653 -1.52 33.11 -9.63
C ARG A 653 -2.20 31.75 -9.66
N GLN A 654 -2.37 31.20 -10.86
CA GLN A 654 -3.21 30.02 -11.07
C GLN A 654 -2.66 28.73 -10.46
N ASP A 655 -1.34 28.54 -10.43
CA ASP A 655 -0.68 27.36 -9.83
C ASP A 655 0.26 27.76 -8.68
N GLY A 656 0.13 29.00 -8.20
CA GLY A 656 1.01 29.62 -7.22
C GLY A 656 0.30 30.33 -6.08
N GLN A 657 -1.00 30.10 -5.87
CA GLN A 657 -1.79 30.79 -4.84
C GLN A 657 -1.17 30.67 -3.44
N MET A 658 -0.50 29.54 -3.18
CA MET A 658 0.02 29.13 -1.88
C MET A 658 1.55 29.01 -1.85
N SER A 659 2.25 29.33 -2.95
CA SER A 659 3.70 29.16 -3.04
C SER A 659 4.44 29.96 -1.96
N ASP A 660 4.00 31.20 -1.74
CA ASP A 660 4.57 32.13 -0.75
C ASP A 660 4.15 31.83 0.70
N ILE A 661 3.45 30.71 0.93
CA ILE A 661 3.12 30.18 2.25
C ILE A 661 3.83 28.85 2.49
N VAL A 662 3.72 27.93 1.53
CA VAL A 662 4.25 26.57 1.66
C VAL A 662 5.77 26.59 1.61
N TRP A 663 6.37 27.17 0.56
CA TRP A 663 7.81 27.09 0.36
C TRP A 663 8.64 27.83 1.41
N PRO A 664 8.25 29.03 1.90
CA PRO A 664 8.90 29.65 3.06
C PRO A 664 8.87 28.77 4.32
N PHE A 665 7.78 28.06 4.59
CA PHE A 665 7.73 27.11 5.71
C PHE A 665 8.72 25.95 5.51
N ILE A 666 8.74 25.35 4.31
CA ILE A 666 9.68 24.28 3.95
C ILE A 666 11.13 24.76 4.08
N ALA A 667 11.44 25.95 3.56
CA ALA A 667 12.76 26.56 3.65
C ALA A 667 13.18 26.78 5.11
N LYS A 668 12.27 27.26 5.95
CA LYS A 668 12.52 27.45 7.38
C LYS A 668 12.84 26.13 8.08
N VAL A 669 12.08 25.06 7.80
CA VAL A 669 12.36 23.72 8.35
C VAL A 669 13.70 23.19 7.83
N GLY A 670 13.96 23.28 6.53
CA GLY A 670 15.21 22.82 5.92
C GLY A 670 16.45 23.50 6.52
N ASN A 671 16.41 24.83 6.68
CA ASN A 671 17.50 25.61 7.30
C ASN A 671 17.77 25.21 8.75
N GLU A 672 16.73 25.03 9.57
CA GLU A 672 16.90 24.58 10.95
C GLU A 672 17.37 23.14 11.05
N LEU A 673 16.93 22.28 10.14
CA LEU A 673 17.33 20.89 10.10
C LEU A 673 18.79 20.74 9.66
N LEU A 674 19.27 21.51 8.68
CA LEU A 674 20.68 21.49 8.26
C LEU A 674 21.64 21.76 9.43
N LYS A 675 21.29 22.68 10.32
CA LYS A 675 22.10 23.02 11.51
C LYS A 675 22.24 21.85 12.49
N ARG A 676 21.23 20.99 12.58
CA ARG A 676 21.10 19.96 13.63
C ARG A 676 21.30 18.53 13.13
N LYS A 677 20.91 18.27 11.89
CA LYS A 677 20.88 16.97 11.20
C LYS A 677 21.23 17.16 9.71
N PRO A 678 22.49 17.49 9.37
CA PRO A 678 22.90 17.84 8.00
C PRO A 678 22.75 16.73 6.96
N GLY A 679 22.53 15.48 7.39
CA GLY A 679 22.25 14.34 6.50
C GLY A 679 20.76 14.03 6.27
N HIS A 680 19.85 14.79 6.88
CA HIS A 680 18.40 14.56 6.79
C HIS A 680 17.75 15.49 5.75
N VAL A 681 16.92 14.91 4.89
CA VAL A 681 16.33 15.55 3.71
C VAL A 681 14.83 15.75 3.90
N ILE A 682 14.36 16.95 3.57
CA ILE A 682 12.93 17.24 3.46
C ILE A 682 12.48 16.97 2.04
N THR A 683 11.34 16.32 1.87
CA THR A 683 10.70 16.14 0.57
C THR A 683 9.41 16.96 0.51
N CYS A 684 9.16 17.62 -0.62
CA CYS A 684 7.90 18.31 -0.90
C CYS A 684 7.66 18.35 -2.41
N LEU A 685 6.42 18.19 -2.85
CA LEU A 685 6.06 18.37 -4.25
C LEU A 685 5.79 19.85 -4.53
N ALA A 686 6.21 20.33 -5.69
CA ALA A 686 5.63 21.49 -6.36
C ALA A 686 4.29 21.05 -6.95
N TYR A 687 3.23 21.24 -6.17
CA TYR A 687 1.93 20.63 -6.41
C TYR A 687 0.78 21.62 -6.45
N SER A 688 -0.06 21.52 -7.50
CA SER A 688 -1.32 22.24 -7.63
C SER A 688 -1.19 23.74 -7.27
N SER A 689 -1.75 24.17 -6.12
CA SER A 689 -1.79 25.57 -5.69
C SER A 689 -0.46 26.16 -5.23
N TYR A 690 0.60 25.35 -5.17
CA TYR A 690 1.97 25.76 -4.80
C TYR A 690 3.01 25.13 -5.74
N ALA A 691 2.63 24.90 -7.00
CA ALA A 691 3.51 24.35 -8.03
C ALA A 691 4.43 25.41 -8.66
N GLU A 692 3.99 26.66 -8.75
CA GLU A 692 4.87 27.75 -9.17
C GLU A 692 5.88 28.13 -8.08
N LEU A 693 6.99 28.75 -8.49
CA LEU A 693 8.01 29.21 -7.55
C LEU A 693 7.42 30.27 -6.57
N PRO A 694 7.89 30.30 -5.31
CA PRO A 694 7.64 31.41 -4.40
C PRO A 694 8.34 32.67 -4.91
N MET A 695 7.68 33.83 -4.77
CA MET A 695 8.28 35.14 -5.03
C MET A 695 9.07 35.68 -3.82
N THR A 696 8.84 35.08 -2.66
CA THR A 696 9.43 35.47 -1.37
C THR A 696 10.76 34.79 -1.05
N LEU A 697 11.25 33.90 -1.92
CA LEU A 697 12.50 33.18 -1.75
C LEU A 697 13.33 33.20 -3.03
N ASP A 698 14.60 33.55 -2.92
CA ASP A 698 15.56 33.42 -4.01
C ASP A 698 16.10 31.98 -4.14
N ARG A 699 16.08 31.22 -3.03
CA ARG A 699 16.69 29.90 -2.95
C ARG A 699 16.08 29.05 -1.84
N LEU A 700 16.06 27.73 -2.05
CA LEU A 700 15.75 26.73 -1.04
C LEU A 700 17.01 26.15 -0.38
N PRO A 701 16.91 25.65 0.86
CA PRO A 701 18.01 24.91 1.50
C PRO A 701 18.38 23.68 0.68
N ASP A 702 19.68 23.36 0.66
CA ASP A 702 20.19 22.23 -0.12
C ASP A 702 19.75 20.86 0.45
N ASN A 703 19.08 20.75 1.60
CA ASN A 703 18.46 19.50 2.04
C ASN A 703 16.96 19.38 1.69
N VAL A 704 16.45 20.16 0.75
CA VAL A 704 15.06 20.07 0.28
C VAL A 704 15.02 19.41 -1.10
N MET A 705 14.44 18.22 -1.20
CA MET A 705 14.14 17.56 -2.47
C MET A 705 12.76 17.98 -2.97
N ILE A 706 12.72 18.66 -4.11
CA ILE A 706 11.50 19.11 -4.77
C ILE A 706 11.03 18.02 -5.74
N GLY A 707 9.75 17.64 -5.68
CA GLY A 707 9.14 16.80 -6.71
C GLY A 707 8.17 17.55 -7.61
N ILE A 708 8.29 17.40 -8.93
CA ILE A 708 7.51 18.18 -9.89
C ILE A 708 6.13 17.53 -10.14
N LEU A 709 5.05 18.24 -9.79
CA LEU A 709 3.65 17.81 -9.97
C LEU A 709 2.71 19.01 -10.26
N PRO A 710 2.88 19.78 -11.36
CA PRO A 710 2.04 20.92 -11.66
C PRO A 710 0.57 20.53 -11.95
N SER A 711 -0.33 21.51 -11.96
CA SER A 711 -1.78 21.28 -12.04
C SER A 711 -2.28 20.81 -13.41
N LYS A 712 -3.60 20.74 -13.57
CA LYS A 712 -4.31 20.25 -14.77
C LYS A 712 -4.01 21.04 -16.04
N ASP A 713 -3.46 22.25 -15.98
CA ASP A 713 -3.19 23.04 -17.20
C ASP A 713 -1.75 22.87 -17.73
N LEU A 714 -0.80 22.53 -16.85
CA LEU A 714 0.59 22.16 -17.16
C LEU A 714 0.84 20.63 -17.06
N MET A 715 -0.24 19.86 -17.19
CA MET A 715 -0.38 18.41 -16.97
C MET A 715 0.93 17.62 -16.89
N ASN A 716 1.21 17.05 -15.72
CA ASN A 716 2.17 15.95 -15.55
C ASN A 716 1.70 14.62 -16.20
N GLN A 717 0.78 14.70 -17.16
CA GLN A 717 0.29 13.58 -17.94
C GLN A 717 1.08 13.57 -19.24
N PRO A 718 2.01 12.62 -19.44
CA PRO A 718 2.87 12.59 -20.62
C PRO A 718 2.11 12.65 -21.95
N TYR A 719 0.88 12.15 -22.00
CA TYR A 719 0.03 12.35 -23.17
C TYR A 719 -0.26 13.81 -23.50
N ALA A 720 -0.60 14.63 -22.50
CA ALA A 720 -0.77 16.07 -22.68
C ALA A 720 0.55 16.76 -23.03
N LEU A 721 1.68 16.23 -22.52
CA LEU A 721 3.02 16.69 -22.86
C LEU A 721 3.47 16.30 -24.27
N ALA A 722 2.72 15.48 -25.02
CA ALA A 722 2.99 15.24 -26.44
C ALA A 722 2.86 16.54 -27.27
N LYS A 723 2.13 17.53 -26.75
CA LYS A 723 2.08 18.87 -27.31
C LYS A 723 3.38 19.64 -27.05
N PRO A 724 4.09 20.12 -28.08
CA PRO A 724 5.40 20.76 -27.92
C PRO A 724 5.42 21.95 -26.96
N GLU A 725 4.40 22.79 -26.96
CA GLU A 725 4.28 23.96 -26.10
C GLU A 725 4.12 23.58 -24.62
N ARG A 726 3.35 22.52 -24.33
CA ARG A 726 3.18 21.99 -22.97
C ARG A 726 4.46 21.30 -22.48
N PHE A 727 5.11 20.52 -23.33
CA PHE A 727 6.41 19.92 -23.03
C PHE A 727 7.45 20.99 -22.65
N LYS A 728 7.53 22.06 -23.46
CA LYS A 728 8.44 23.18 -23.23
C LYS A 728 8.10 23.91 -21.93
N ALA A 729 6.83 24.18 -21.66
CA ALA A 729 6.40 24.84 -20.43
C ALA A 729 6.71 24.00 -19.17
N TYR A 730 6.45 22.68 -19.22
CA TYR A 730 6.72 21.76 -18.12
C TYR A 730 8.22 21.71 -17.77
N PHE A 731 9.09 21.56 -18.77
CA PHE A 731 10.53 21.51 -18.52
C PHE A 731 11.16 22.87 -18.24
N LYS A 732 10.53 23.98 -18.69
CA LYS A 732 10.91 25.33 -18.22
C LYS A 732 10.66 25.46 -16.71
N LEU A 733 9.48 25.09 -16.22
CA LEU A 733 9.18 25.09 -14.78
C LEU A 733 10.12 24.15 -14.01
N THR A 734 10.43 22.98 -14.58
CA THR A 734 11.40 22.03 -13.99
C THR A 734 12.79 22.65 -13.88
N GLU A 735 13.25 23.35 -14.91
CA GLU A 735 14.54 24.05 -14.91
C GLU A 735 14.57 25.18 -13.88
N GLU A 736 13.49 25.96 -13.76
CA GLU A 736 13.33 27.01 -12.74
C GLU A 736 13.41 26.42 -11.32
N TRP A 737 12.70 25.33 -11.06
CA TRP A 737 12.81 24.62 -9.78
C TRP A 737 14.21 24.05 -9.52
N ASN A 738 14.86 23.51 -10.54
CA ASN A 738 16.23 23.00 -10.43
C ASN A 738 17.25 24.11 -10.11
N ARG A 739 16.95 25.38 -10.41
CA ARG A 739 17.80 26.52 -10.01
C ARG A 739 17.59 26.93 -8.55
N MET A 740 16.48 26.56 -7.93
CA MET A 740 16.16 26.93 -6.55
C MET A 740 17.06 26.24 -5.51
N ASN A 741 17.68 25.09 -5.81
CA ASN A 741 18.74 24.52 -4.97
C ASN A 741 19.58 23.48 -5.72
N ASN A 742 20.54 22.87 -5.03
CA ASN A 742 21.45 21.88 -5.60
C ASN A 742 20.92 20.43 -5.58
N MET A 743 19.72 20.18 -5.06
CA MET A 743 19.23 18.81 -4.89
C MET A 743 18.68 18.22 -6.19
N PRO A 744 18.94 16.93 -6.47
CA PRO A 744 18.27 16.24 -7.56
C PRO A 744 16.75 16.28 -7.37
N LEU A 745 16.04 16.57 -8.46
CA LEU A 745 14.58 16.61 -8.44
C LEU A 745 13.98 15.20 -8.32
N ALA A 746 12.74 15.18 -7.82
CA ALA A 746 11.82 14.08 -7.98
C ALA A 746 10.75 14.42 -9.03
N PHE A 747 10.08 13.41 -9.56
CA PHE A 747 9.01 13.56 -10.52
C PHE A 747 7.83 12.70 -10.08
N TRP A 748 6.63 13.26 -10.12
CA TRP A 748 5.39 12.52 -9.96
C TRP A 748 4.61 12.70 -11.25
N ILE A 749 4.31 11.61 -11.94
CA ILE A 749 3.61 11.64 -13.24
C ILE A 749 2.29 10.88 -13.17
N HIS A 750 1.26 11.42 -13.81
CA HIS A 750 -0.05 10.79 -13.95
C HIS A 750 -0.13 10.18 -15.34
N TRP A 751 0.38 8.97 -15.47
CA TRP A 751 0.31 8.20 -16.70
C TRP A 751 -1.13 7.68 -16.90
N LEU A 752 -1.68 7.79 -18.11
CA LEU A 752 -3.03 7.29 -18.50
C LEU A 752 -4.24 7.89 -17.77
N TYR A 753 -4.04 8.94 -16.97
CA TYR A 753 -5.11 9.57 -16.19
C TYR A 753 -6.22 10.20 -17.06
N ARG A 754 -6.06 10.20 -18.38
CA ARG A 754 -7.10 10.50 -19.38
C ARG A 754 -8.34 9.61 -19.25
N HIS A 755 -8.26 8.42 -18.62
CA HIS A 755 -9.40 7.54 -18.36
C HIS A 755 -10.34 8.00 -17.22
N PHE A 756 -9.96 9.02 -16.44
CA PHE A 756 -10.87 9.68 -15.47
C PHE A 756 -12.05 10.41 -16.14
N GLU A 757 -12.02 10.57 -17.46
CA GLU A 757 -13.16 11.00 -18.28
C GLU A 757 -13.70 9.80 -19.08
N PRO A 758 -14.37 8.80 -18.44
CA PRO A 758 -14.72 7.53 -19.07
C PRO A 758 -15.61 7.69 -20.31
N LYS A 759 -16.35 8.79 -20.45
CA LYS A 759 -17.13 9.08 -21.66
C LYS A 759 -16.29 9.58 -22.84
N LYS A 760 -15.11 10.14 -22.59
CA LYS A 760 -14.28 10.78 -23.62
C LYS A 760 -13.26 9.80 -24.23
N HIS A 761 -12.68 8.90 -23.44
CA HIS A 761 -11.53 8.11 -23.87
C HIS A 761 -11.61 6.61 -23.56
N ALA A 762 -12.80 6.09 -23.23
CA ALA A 762 -13.00 4.65 -23.06
C ALA A 762 -12.58 3.87 -24.31
N GLY A 763 -11.78 2.82 -24.10
CA GLY A 763 -11.28 1.92 -25.12
C GLY A 763 -10.29 2.53 -26.11
N VAL A 764 -9.74 3.70 -25.81
CA VAL A 764 -8.67 4.31 -26.62
C VAL A 764 -7.31 3.90 -26.03
N PRO A 765 -6.45 3.17 -26.78
CA PRO A 765 -5.11 2.83 -26.30
C PRO A 765 -4.21 4.07 -26.22
N MET A 766 -3.14 3.95 -25.44
CA MET A 766 -2.26 5.08 -25.09
C MET A 766 -0.79 4.64 -25.10
N ILE A 767 -0.36 4.07 -26.22
CA ILE A 767 0.98 3.52 -26.39
C ILE A 767 1.86 4.58 -27.04
N LEU A 768 2.86 5.08 -26.30
CA LEU A 768 3.77 6.16 -26.74
C LEU A 768 5.24 5.88 -26.36
N PRO A 769 5.85 4.75 -26.76
CA PRO A 769 7.21 4.36 -26.39
C PRO A 769 8.27 5.44 -26.67
N GLU A 770 8.24 6.05 -27.86
CA GLU A 770 9.23 7.06 -28.26
C GLU A 770 9.14 8.32 -27.40
N PHE A 771 7.91 8.81 -27.20
CA PHE A 771 7.67 9.97 -26.38
C PHE A 771 7.99 9.70 -24.90
N THR A 772 7.71 8.49 -24.41
CA THR A 772 8.08 8.04 -23.06
C THR A 772 9.59 8.14 -22.86
N ALA A 773 10.37 7.56 -23.78
CA ALA A 773 11.83 7.60 -23.71
C ALA A 773 12.35 9.04 -23.78
N LYS A 774 11.75 9.90 -24.63
CA LYS A 774 12.08 11.33 -24.69
C LYS A 774 11.84 12.02 -23.35
N TYR A 775 10.67 11.82 -22.74
CA TYR A 775 10.33 12.43 -21.46
C TYR A 775 11.27 11.97 -20.33
N PHE A 776 11.54 10.67 -20.21
CA PHE A 776 12.44 10.17 -19.16
C PHE A 776 13.90 10.59 -19.37
N ARG A 777 14.39 10.70 -20.61
CA ARG A 777 15.72 11.25 -20.89
C ARG A 777 15.83 12.70 -20.45
N GLU A 778 14.82 13.52 -20.74
CA GLU A 778 14.82 14.92 -20.32
C GLU A 778 14.70 15.05 -18.80
N ALA A 779 13.81 14.29 -18.15
CA ALA A 779 13.70 14.25 -16.69
C ALA A 779 15.01 13.81 -16.00
N ALA A 780 15.72 12.84 -16.58
CA ALA A 780 17.02 12.38 -16.08
C ALA A 780 18.14 13.42 -16.18
N ARG A 781 17.92 14.61 -16.75
CA ARG A 781 18.88 15.72 -16.65
C ARG A 781 18.82 16.43 -15.29
N TYR A 782 17.66 16.38 -14.63
CA TYR A 782 17.39 17.15 -13.41
C TYR A 782 17.18 16.28 -12.17
N GLY A 783 16.66 15.06 -12.33
CA GLY A 783 16.23 14.24 -11.21
C GLY A 783 16.51 12.75 -11.35
N ARG A 784 16.34 12.05 -10.24
CA ARG A 784 16.66 10.61 -10.09
C ARG A 784 15.58 9.84 -9.36
N VAL A 785 14.47 10.47 -9.00
CA VAL A 785 13.35 9.83 -8.31
C VAL A 785 12.11 10.01 -9.16
N MET A 786 11.48 8.91 -9.54
CA MET A 786 10.25 8.89 -10.34
C MET A 786 9.18 8.10 -9.60
N TYR A 787 8.01 8.73 -9.48
CA TYR A 787 6.76 8.10 -9.10
C TYR A 787 5.77 8.17 -10.27
N ILE A 788 5.22 7.03 -10.67
CA ILE A 788 4.27 6.93 -11.78
C ILE A 788 2.90 6.49 -11.26
N GLU A 789 1.95 7.41 -11.22
CA GLU A 789 0.55 7.08 -11.03
C GLU A 789 -0.06 6.61 -12.35
N MET A 790 -0.83 5.51 -12.35
CA MET A 790 -1.35 4.89 -13.56
C MET A 790 -2.84 4.59 -13.44
N ASP A 791 -3.62 4.91 -14.47
CA ASP A 791 -4.99 4.44 -14.66
C ASP A 791 -5.09 3.54 -15.91
N THR A 792 -6.18 2.81 -16.10
CA THR A 792 -6.37 1.93 -17.26
C THR A 792 -7.82 1.49 -17.41
N ASP A 793 -8.28 1.37 -18.67
CA ASP A 793 -9.57 0.73 -18.98
C ASP A 793 -9.54 -0.79 -18.73
N ASN A 794 -8.47 -1.44 -19.12
CA ASN A 794 -8.16 -2.82 -18.77
C ASN A 794 -6.66 -3.08 -19.01
N PHE A 795 -6.11 -4.06 -18.33
CA PHE A 795 -4.65 -4.21 -18.35
C PHE A 795 -4.07 -4.84 -19.61
N VAL A 796 -4.87 -5.49 -20.44
CA VAL A 796 -4.37 -5.97 -21.74
C VAL A 796 -3.99 -4.77 -22.61
N MET A 797 -4.68 -3.64 -22.46
CA MET A 797 -4.31 -2.40 -23.14
C MET A 797 -3.00 -1.77 -22.62
N GLU A 798 -2.54 -2.14 -21.42
CA GLU A 798 -1.48 -1.40 -20.71
C GLU A 798 -0.24 -2.21 -20.33
N HIS A 799 -0.22 -3.53 -20.50
CA HIS A 799 0.96 -4.31 -20.12
C HIS A 799 2.23 -3.87 -20.88
N LEU A 800 2.10 -3.44 -22.16
CA LEU A 800 3.23 -2.96 -22.95
C LEU A 800 3.80 -1.67 -22.34
N ASN A 801 2.94 -0.71 -22.00
CA ASN A 801 3.36 0.52 -21.34
C ASN A 801 4.06 0.24 -20.00
N ARG A 802 3.52 -0.68 -19.19
CA ARG A 802 4.12 -1.08 -17.90
C ARG A 802 5.49 -1.73 -18.08
N TYR A 803 5.63 -2.62 -19.06
CA TYR A 803 6.92 -3.21 -19.42
C TYR A 803 7.92 -2.13 -19.83
N LEU A 804 7.53 -1.22 -20.73
CA LEU A 804 8.37 -0.12 -21.21
C LEU A 804 8.81 0.82 -20.09
N PHE A 805 7.92 1.21 -19.16
CA PHE A 805 8.32 2.07 -18.04
C PHE A 805 9.37 1.41 -17.16
N MET A 806 9.16 0.16 -16.77
CA MET A 806 10.12 -0.53 -15.92
C MET A 806 11.50 -0.63 -16.61
N LYS A 807 11.54 -0.83 -17.94
CA LYS A 807 12.78 -0.81 -18.72
C LYS A 807 13.41 0.57 -18.81
N LEU A 808 12.64 1.59 -19.19
CA LEU A 808 13.16 2.93 -19.41
C LEU A 808 13.49 3.67 -18.10
N LEU A 809 12.91 3.30 -16.97
CA LEU A 809 13.31 3.81 -15.65
C LEU A 809 14.65 3.23 -15.18
N LEU A 810 15.00 2.01 -15.59
CA LEU A 810 16.34 1.48 -15.37
C LEU A 810 17.35 2.23 -16.22
N ASN A 811 17.06 2.41 -17.51
CA ASN A 811 17.90 3.18 -18.41
C ASN A 811 17.06 3.81 -19.55
N PRO A 812 16.83 5.15 -19.52
CA PRO A 812 16.01 5.84 -20.51
C PRO A 812 16.70 6.05 -21.85
N PHE A 813 17.98 5.70 -21.96
CA PHE A 813 18.78 5.78 -23.19
C PHE A 813 18.71 4.51 -24.04
N GLN A 814 17.95 3.49 -23.61
CA GLN A 814 17.62 2.34 -24.45
C GLN A 814 16.76 2.75 -25.63
N ASP A 815 16.89 2.02 -26.75
CA ASP A 815 16.01 2.20 -27.92
C ASP A 815 14.60 1.66 -27.60
N PRO A 816 13.59 2.53 -27.52
CA PRO A 816 12.24 2.10 -27.21
C PRO A 816 11.61 1.25 -28.33
N ARG A 817 12.03 1.40 -29.59
CA ARG A 817 11.55 0.54 -30.70
C ARG A 817 12.08 -0.87 -30.56
N ALA A 818 13.36 -1.03 -30.24
CA ALA A 818 13.94 -2.35 -29.98
C ALA A 818 13.22 -3.08 -28.84
N LEU A 819 12.76 -2.36 -27.81
CA LEU A 819 11.96 -2.93 -26.72
C LEU A 819 10.56 -3.39 -27.18
N VAL A 820 9.91 -2.61 -28.05
CA VAL A 820 8.60 -2.97 -28.64
C VAL A 820 8.73 -4.13 -29.62
N ASP A 821 9.80 -4.16 -30.41
CA ASP A 821 10.08 -5.23 -31.36
C ASP A 821 10.35 -6.55 -30.64
N ASP A 822 11.22 -6.55 -29.63
CA ASP A 822 11.47 -7.72 -28.78
C ASP A 822 10.19 -8.19 -28.08
N TYR A 823 9.34 -7.25 -27.64
CA TYR A 823 8.02 -7.56 -27.11
C TYR A 823 7.12 -8.24 -28.15
N ALA A 824 6.98 -7.67 -29.34
CA ALA A 824 6.10 -8.18 -30.39
C ALA A 824 6.55 -9.59 -30.85
N GLU A 825 7.85 -9.78 -31.10
CA GLU A 825 8.40 -11.06 -31.54
C GLU A 825 8.25 -12.15 -30.50
N LYS A 826 8.59 -11.88 -29.24
CA LYS A 826 8.62 -12.93 -28.21
C LYS A 826 7.27 -13.22 -27.59
N MET A 827 6.38 -12.23 -27.53
CA MET A 827 5.02 -12.42 -27.01
C MET A 827 4.10 -13.09 -28.03
N TYR A 828 4.24 -12.77 -29.34
CA TYR A 828 3.32 -13.25 -30.38
C TYR A 828 3.96 -14.23 -31.39
N GLY A 829 5.26 -14.51 -31.29
CA GLY A 829 5.94 -15.56 -32.03
C GLY A 829 5.82 -15.39 -33.55
N PRO A 830 5.27 -16.38 -34.29
CA PRO A 830 5.06 -16.28 -35.75
C PRO A 830 4.25 -15.05 -36.19
N ALA A 831 3.39 -14.50 -35.32
CA ALA A 831 2.64 -13.28 -35.60
C ALA A 831 3.40 -11.98 -35.24
N GLY A 832 4.67 -12.07 -34.83
CA GLY A 832 5.46 -10.92 -34.37
C GLY A 832 5.47 -9.75 -35.34
N THR A 833 5.70 -10.01 -36.64
CA THR A 833 5.70 -8.96 -37.68
C THR A 833 4.35 -8.22 -37.78
N ILE A 834 3.23 -8.95 -37.67
CA ILE A 834 1.89 -8.36 -37.66
C ILE A 834 1.75 -7.40 -36.47
N PHE A 835 2.20 -7.84 -35.28
CA PHE A 835 2.10 -7.03 -34.08
C PHE A 835 3.05 -5.82 -34.07
N LYS A 836 4.24 -5.92 -34.67
CA LYS A 836 5.11 -4.77 -34.89
C LYS A 836 4.41 -3.68 -35.71
N GLU A 837 3.77 -4.06 -36.82
CA GLU A 837 3.02 -3.12 -37.66
C GLU A 837 1.84 -2.51 -36.90
N ILE A 838 1.07 -3.34 -36.18
CA ILE A 838 -0.06 -2.85 -35.36
C ILE A 838 0.42 -1.85 -34.30
N PHE A 839 1.45 -2.16 -33.52
CA PHE A 839 1.93 -1.26 -32.46
C PHE A 839 2.54 0.03 -33.01
N ALA A 840 3.29 -0.03 -34.11
CA ALA A 840 3.83 1.17 -34.75
C ALA A 840 2.71 2.10 -35.24
N ASP A 841 1.66 1.55 -35.85
CA ASP A 841 0.52 2.34 -36.31
C ASP A 841 -0.36 2.84 -35.14
N ILE A 842 -0.53 2.04 -34.09
CA ILE A 842 -1.20 2.49 -32.85
C ILE A 842 -0.42 3.65 -32.23
N GLU A 843 0.90 3.55 -32.08
CA GLU A 843 1.72 4.64 -31.50
C GLU A 843 1.54 5.93 -32.30
N ARG A 844 1.67 5.85 -33.63
CA ARG A 844 1.47 7.01 -34.51
C ARG A 844 0.10 7.66 -34.28
N ARG A 845 -0.96 6.86 -34.20
CA ARG A 845 -2.34 7.35 -33.98
C ARG A 845 -2.53 7.89 -32.56
N CYS A 846 -2.01 7.21 -31.54
CA CYS A 846 -2.00 7.70 -30.15
C CYS A 846 -1.32 9.07 -30.07
N PHE A 847 -0.18 9.26 -30.75
CA PHE A 847 0.53 10.53 -30.82
C PHE A 847 -0.27 11.63 -31.52
N GLN A 848 -0.97 11.31 -32.61
CA GLN A 848 -1.88 12.24 -33.29
C GLN A 848 -3.02 12.67 -32.37
N ILE A 849 -3.67 11.73 -31.69
CA ILE A 849 -4.73 12.03 -30.72
C ILE A 849 -4.17 12.91 -29.57
N ALA A 850 -2.89 12.72 -29.20
CA ALA A 850 -2.25 13.42 -28.08
C ALA A 850 -1.91 14.86 -28.41
N SER A 851 -1.18 15.03 -29.50
CA SER A 851 -0.76 16.32 -30.02
C SER A 851 -1.94 17.21 -30.42
N THR A 852 -3.08 16.64 -30.79
CA THR A 852 -4.29 17.40 -31.18
C THR A 852 -5.34 17.55 -30.07
N ASP A 853 -5.16 16.89 -28.92
CA ASP A 853 -6.21 16.75 -27.88
C ASP A 853 -7.57 16.36 -28.47
N ALA A 854 -7.56 15.33 -29.33
CA ALA A 854 -8.72 14.97 -30.13
C ALA A 854 -9.92 14.60 -29.25
N VAL A 855 -11.08 15.15 -29.61
CA VAL A 855 -12.38 14.80 -29.05
C VAL A 855 -12.84 13.41 -29.53
N PRO A 856 -13.77 12.73 -28.84
CA PRO A 856 -14.18 11.37 -29.18
C PRO A 856 -14.63 11.21 -30.64
N ALA A 857 -15.31 12.23 -31.19
CA ALA A 857 -15.73 12.26 -32.59
C ALA A 857 -14.56 12.11 -33.55
N ALA A 858 -13.50 12.89 -33.34
CA ALA A 858 -12.29 12.81 -34.16
C ALA A 858 -11.61 11.46 -33.97
N ILE A 859 -11.54 10.92 -32.75
CA ILE A 859 -10.91 9.62 -32.49
C ILE A 859 -11.53 8.51 -33.32
N TRP A 860 -12.86 8.41 -33.33
CA TRP A 860 -13.57 7.26 -33.92
C TRP A 860 -14.06 7.46 -35.36
N LYS A 861 -13.96 8.68 -35.92
CA LYS A 861 -14.39 8.97 -37.31
C LYS A 861 -13.25 9.39 -38.24
N ASP A 862 -12.15 9.92 -37.71
CA ASP A 862 -11.02 10.40 -38.53
C ASP A 862 -10.13 9.24 -38.98
N LYS A 863 -9.88 9.15 -40.29
CA LYS A 863 -9.03 8.14 -40.93
C LYS A 863 -7.60 8.13 -40.39
N ASP A 864 -7.12 9.27 -39.87
CA ASP A 864 -5.78 9.40 -39.30
C ASP A 864 -5.70 8.95 -37.83
N LYS A 865 -6.84 8.54 -37.23
CA LYS A 865 -6.98 8.08 -35.82
C LYS A 865 -7.58 6.67 -35.77
N PHE A 866 -8.59 6.36 -34.97
CA PHE A 866 -9.13 5.00 -34.84
C PHE A 866 -10.50 4.85 -35.53
N SER A 867 -10.61 5.31 -36.78
CA SER A 867 -11.84 5.15 -37.58
C SER A 867 -12.27 3.69 -37.75
N SER A 868 -13.52 3.47 -38.15
CA SER A 868 -14.06 2.14 -38.46
C SER A 868 -13.20 1.37 -39.46
N GLU A 869 -12.66 2.04 -40.49
CA GLU A 869 -11.77 1.44 -41.48
C GLU A 869 -10.48 0.94 -40.85
N THR A 870 -9.92 1.71 -39.91
CA THR A 870 -8.72 1.33 -39.16
C THR A 870 -8.97 0.10 -38.30
N LEU A 871 -10.11 0.07 -37.58
CA LEU A 871 -10.47 -1.07 -36.74
C LEU A 871 -10.73 -2.34 -37.57
N ILE A 872 -11.38 -2.21 -38.74
CA ILE A 872 -11.57 -3.33 -39.68
C ILE A 872 -10.22 -3.87 -40.16
N ARG A 873 -9.26 -2.99 -40.47
CA ARG A 873 -7.90 -3.42 -40.86
C ARG A 873 -7.21 -4.17 -39.72
N TYR A 874 -7.22 -3.65 -38.50
CA TYR A 874 -6.66 -4.35 -37.33
C TYR A 874 -7.34 -5.70 -37.11
N ARG A 875 -8.66 -5.79 -37.27
CA ARG A 875 -9.39 -7.06 -37.13
C ARG A 875 -8.93 -8.09 -38.15
N LYS A 876 -8.75 -7.71 -39.42
CA LYS A 876 -8.20 -8.61 -40.45
C LYS A 876 -6.80 -9.11 -40.08
N MET A 877 -5.92 -8.21 -39.66
CA MET A 877 -4.56 -8.54 -39.25
C MET A 877 -4.53 -9.48 -38.03
N VAL A 878 -5.35 -9.21 -37.01
CA VAL A 878 -5.45 -10.04 -35.81
C VAL A 878 -6.06 -11.41 -36.12
N THR A 879 -7.06 -11.50 -37.00
CA THR A 879 -7.59 -12.79 -37.45
C THR A 879 -6.53 -13.62 -38.17
N GLU A 880 -5.64 -12.99 -38.94
CA GLU A 880 -4.51 -13.71 -39.54
C GLU A 880 -3.50 -14.17 -38.47
N ALA A 881 -3.19 -13.32 -37.49
CA ALA A 881 -2.36 -13.70 -36.36
C ALA A 881 -2.96 -14.89 -35.56
N GLU A 882 -4.29 -14.95 -35.40
CA GLU A 882 -4.98 -16.07 -34.76
C GLU A 882 -4.78 -17.37 -35.55
N LYS A 883 -4.81 -17.33 -36.88
CA LYS A 883 -4.51 -18.51 -37.72
C LYS A 883 -3.05 -18.93 -37.60
N LEU A 884 -2.11 -17.99 -37.73
CA LEU A 884 -0.66 -18.26 -37.68
C LEU A 884 -0.22 -18.86 -36.34
N THR A 885 -0.90 -18.50 -35.26
CA THR A 885 -0.54 -18.94 -33.90
C THR A 885 -1.39 -20.10 -33.41
N ASN A 886 -2.39 -20.57 -34.18
CA ASN A 886 -3.29 -21.64 -33.79
C ASN A 886 -2.52 -22.93 -33.46
N GLY A 887 -2.84 -23.56 -32.32
CA GLY A 887 -2.15 -24.76 -31.85
C GLY A 887 -0.73 -24.53 -31.31
N THR A 888 -0.21 -23.30 -31.35
CA THR A 888 1.08 -22.93 -30.75
C THR A 888 0.90 -22.31 -29.37
N ARG A 889 1.98 -22.22 -28.58
CA ARG A 889 1.96 -21.53 -27.27
C ARG A 889 1.54 -20.05 -27.36
N TYR A 890 1.66 -19.42 -28.53
CA TYR A 890 1.35 -18.00 -28.74
C TYR A 890 -0.15 -17.72 -28.92
N SER A 891 -0.97 -18.76 -29.18
CA SER A 891 -2.42 -18.64 -29.38
C SER A 891 -3.10 -17.80 -28.29
N LYS A 892 -2.75 -18.05 -27.02
CA LYS A 892 -3.39 -17.37 -25.88
C LYS A 892 -3.08 -15.87 -25.85
N ALA A 893 -1.84 -15.48 -26.16
CA ALA A 893 -1.43 -14.07 -26.21
C ALA A 893 -2.19 -13.31 -27.30
N VAL A 894 -2.30 -13.90 -28.49
CA VAL A 894 -3.07 -13.32 -29.60
C VAL A 894 -4.56 -13.22 -29.26
N GLN A 895 -5.14 -14.24 -28.64
CA GLN A 895 -6.54 -14.22 -28.20
C GLN A 895 -6.81 -13.16 -27.13
N LEU A 896 -5.89 -12.96 -26.18
CA LEU A 896 -5.99 -11.88 -25.19
C LEU A 896 -6.04 -10.51 -25.87
N PHE A 897 -5.14 -10.25 -26.82
CA PHE A 897 -5.14 -9.02 -27.60
C PHE A 897 -6.44 -8.87 -28.42
N SER A 898 -6.84 -9.91 -29.14
CA SER A 898 -8.03 -9.94 -29.99
C SER A 898 -9.31 -9.56 -29.24
N ARG A 899 -9.49 -10.10 -28.02
CA ARG A 899 -10.69 -9.91 -27.21
C ARG A 899 -10.65 -8.67 -26.34
N TYR A 900 -9.52 -8.42 -25.66
CA TYR A 900 -9.44 -7.43 -24.58
C TYR A 900 -8.65 -6.18 -24.93
N PHE A 901 -7.86 -6.21 -26.02
CA PHE A 901 -7.29 -4.99 -26.61
C PHE A 901 -8.21 -4.50 -27.73
N LEU A 902 -8.21 -5.21 -28.87
CA LEU A 902 -8.96 -4.78 -30.06
C LEU A 902 -10.47 -4.83 -29.85
N GLY A 903 -10.98 -5.88 -29.20
CA GLY A 903 -12.42 -6.00 -28.91
C GLY A 903 -12.96 -4.87 -28.02
N VAL A 904 -12.14 -4.33 -27.12
CA VAL A 904 -12.52 -3.17 -26.29
C VAL A 904 -12.54 -1.88 -27.10
N MET A 905 -11.59 -1.71 -28.03
CA MET A 905 -11.63 -0.59 -28.99
C MET A 905 -12.88 -0.66 -29.87
N GLU A 906 -13.23 -1.84 -30.39
CA GLU A 906 -14.43 -2.04 -31.22
C GLU A 906 -15.73 -1.79 -30.44
N LYS A 907 -15.84 -2.31 -29.20
CA LYS A 907 -16.99 -2.06 -28.31
C LYS A 907 -17.16 -0.57 -28.06
N SER A 908 -16.06 0.14 -27.76
CA SER A 908 -16.09 1.57 -27.43
C SER A 908 -16.40 2.44 -28.64
N SER A 909 -15.85 2.10 -29.81
CA SER A 909 -16.19 2.76 -31.08
C SER A 909 -17.68 2.58 -31.42
N LYS A 910 -18.21 1.36 -31.32
CA LYS A 910 -19.64 1.08 -31.55
C LYS A 910 -20.54 1.85 -30.59
N GLU A 911 -20.21 1.83 -29.30
CA GLU A 911 -20.98 2.56 -28.28
C GLU A 911 -20.94 4.08 -28.53
N TYR A 912 -19.79 4.62 -28.91
CA TYR A 912 -19.66 6.02 -29.29
C TYR A 912 -20.48 6.35 -30.55
N LEU A 913 -20.41 5.53 -31.61
CA LEU A 913 -21.18 5.78 -32.84
C LEU A 913 -22.70 5.67 -32.61
N ARG A 914 -23.11 4.82 -31.66
CA ARG A 914 -24.50 4.69 -31.22
C ARG A 914 -24.97 5.93 -30.43
N THR A 915 -24.23 6.36 -29.41
CA THR A 915 -24.63 7.42 -28.46
C THR A 915 -24.23 8.84 -28.88
N GLY A 916 -23.15 8.99 -29.64
CA GLY A 916 -22.52 10.26 -30.00
C GLY A 916 -23.43 11.19 -30.83
N ASN A 917 -24.36 10.63 -31.60
CA ASN A 917 -25.36 11.42 -32.32
C ASN A 917 -26.36 12.10 -31.35
N ALA A 918 -26.73 11.44 -30.24
CA ALA A 918 -27.61 12.01 -29.23
C ALA A 918 -26.90 13.10 -28.40
N ASP A 919 -25.62 12.88 -28.06
CA ASP A 919 -24.81 13.89 -27.37
C ASP A 919 -24.50 15.12 -28.26
N GLN A 920 -24.29 14.95 -29.58
CA GLN A 920 -24.16 16.07 -30.51
C GLN A 920 -25.46 16.90 -30.58
N LYS A 921 -26.62 16.26 -30.68
CA LYS A 921 -27.92 16.94 -30.61
C LYS A 921 -28.10 17.70 -29.29
N ARG A 922 -27.74 17.07 -28.16
CA ARG A 922 -27.72 17.71 -26.84
C ARG A 922 -26.81 18.94 -26.81
N MET A 923 -25.58 18.85 -27.30
CA MET A 923 -24.64 19.98 -27.30
C MET A 923 -25.14 21.14 -28.18
N ALA A 924 -25.79 20.86 -29.29
CA ALA A 924 -26.44 21.88 -30.11
C ALA A 924 -27.59 22.58 -29.36
N MET A 925 -28.42 21.82 -28.62
CA MET A 925 -29.47 22.37 -27.76
C MET A 925 -28.90 23.25 -26.64
N ILE A 926 -27.82 22.80 -25.97
CA ILE A 926 -27.11 23.59 -24.94
C ILE A 926 -26.61 24.91 -25.53
N LYS A 927 -25.94 24.87 -26.69
CA LYS A 927 -25.42 26.08 -27.35
C LYS A 927 -26.53 27.07 -27.68
N LYS A 928 -27.66 26.58 -28.21
CA LYS A 928 -28.85 27.40 -28.52
C LYS A 928 -29.45 28.04 -27.25
N ALA A 929 -29.53 27.29 -26.15
CA ALA A 929 -30.02 27.82 -24.88
C ALA A 929 -29.05 28.82 -24.24
N ASP A 930 -27.73 28.60 -24.37
CA ASP A 930 -26.68 29.50 -23.87
C ASP A 930 -26.73 30.88 -24.55
N GLN A 931 -27.10 30.91 -25.83
CA GLN A 931 -27.26 32.14 -26.61
C GLN A 931 -28.47 32.98 -26.17
N ASN A 932 -29.43 32.41 -25.45
CA ASN A 932 -30.67 33.09 -25.07
C ASN A 932 -31.06 32.83 -23.61
N LYS A 933 -30.19 33.29 -22.69
CA LYS A 933 -30.36 33.14 -21.23
C LYS A 933 -31.35 34.11 -20.58
N VAL A 934 -32.04 34.95 -21.35
CA VAL A 934 -33.04 35.88 -20.81
C VAL A 934 -34.45 35.35 -21.11
N ILE A 935 -35.29 35.35 -20.08
CA ILE A 935 -36.73 35.07 -20.18
C ILE A 935 -37.43 36.38 -19.82
N ASP A 936 -37.92 37.10 -20.83
CA ASP A 936 -38.65 38.36 -20.67
C ASP A 936 -40.16 38.11 -20.65
N LEU A 937 -40.76 38.28 -19.47
CA LEU A 937 -42.19 38.07 -19.22
C LEU A 937 -42.95 39.39 -19.05
N LYS A 938 -42.33 40.54 -19.36
CA LYS A 938 -42.98 41.86 -19.26
C LYS A 938 -44.25 41.93 -20.09
N LYS A 939 -45.20 42.74 -19.64
CA LYS A 939 -46.53 42.96 -20.21
C LYS A 939 -47.37 41.69 -20.36
N GLY A 940 -47.16 40.70 -19.48
CA GLY A 940 -47.89 39.44 -19.49
C GLY A 940 -47.52 38.51 -20.66
N LYS A 941 -46.36 38.70 -21.29
CA LYS A 941 -45.86 37.80 -22.34
C LYS A 941 -45.61 36.39 -21.78
N SER A 942 -45.87 35.40 -22.62
CA SER A 942 -45.54 34.00 -22.35
C SER A 942 -44.30 33.58 -23.13
N VAL A 943 -43.42 32.82 -22.50
CA VAL A 943 -42.20 32.28 -23.13
C VAL A 943 -42.16 30.76 -22.94
N THR A 944 -42.06 30.03 -24.05
CA THR A 944 -41.88 28.58 -24.05
C THR A 944 -40.41 28.20 -24.05
N LYS A 945 -40.03 27.23 -23.23
CA LYS A 945 -38.69 26.63 -23.19
C LYS A 945 -38.78 25.11 -23.19
N GLU A 946 -38.03 24.49 -24.09
CA GLU A 946 -37.87 23.04 -24.14
C GLU A 946 -36.78 22.56 -23.18
N PHE A 947 -36.93 21.35 -22.67
CA PHE A 947 -35.98 20.75 -21.74
C PHE A 947 -34.85 20.07 -22.52
N ILE A 948 -33.64 20.30 -22.05
CA ILE A 948 -32.41 19.71 -22.56
C ILE A 948 -32.07 18.50 -21.69
N PRO A 949 -31.80 17.33 -22.28
CA PRO A 949 -31.43 16.17 -21.50
C PRO A 949 -30.04 16.32 -20.87
N LEU A 950 -29.86 15.76 -19.67
CA LEU A 950 -28.58 15.74 -18.96
C LEU A 950 -27.53 14.88 -19.67
N TYR A 951 -27.96 13.85 -20.39
CA TYR A 951 -27.12 12.93 -21.16
C TYR A 951 -27.79 12.68 -22.51
N GLY A 952 -27.07 12.23 -23.54
CA GLY A 952 -27.69 11.69 -24.73
C GLY A 952 -28.56 10.47 -24.39
N TYR A 953 -29.88 10.63 -24.40
CA TYR A 953 -30.84 9.53 -24.27
C TYR A 953 -31.40 9.17 -25.65
N GLU A 954 -31.44 7.89 -25.99
CA GLU A 954 -32.01 7.43 -27.28
C GLU A 954 -33.52 7.60 -27.35
N ASP A 955 -34.24 7.29 -26.25
CA ASP A 955 -35.68 7.47 -26.14
C ASP A 955 -36.02 8.62 -25.19
N PHE A 956 -35.43 9.80 -25.43
CA PHE A 956 -35.64 10.96 -24.58
C PHE A 956 -37.12 11.37 -24.55
N GLN A 957 -37.74 11.24 -23.39
CA GLN A 957 -39.10 11.71 -23.13
C GLN A 957 -39.03 13.18 -22.75
N THR A 958 -39.17 14.06 -23.75
CA THR A 958 -38.98 15.50 -23.60
C THR A 958 -40.02 16.15 -22.69
N SER A 959 -39.70 17.36 -22.25
CA SER A 959 -40.59 18.24 -21.49
C SER A 959 -40.49 19.67 -22.00
N GLU A 960 -41.52 20.44 -21.74
CA GLU A 960 -41.55 21.87 -22.00
C GLU A 960 -42.12 22.64 -20.80
N ALA A 961 -41.71 23.89 -20.67
CA ALA A 961 -42.29 24.84 -19.74
C ALA A 961 -42.73 26.10 -20.50
N VAL A 962 -43.96 26.53 -20.25
CA VAL A 962 -44.45 27.85 -20.68
C VAL A 962 -44.53 28.74 -19.44
N LEU A 963 -43.76 29.82 -19.44
CA LEU A 963 -43.68 30.76 -18.33
C LEU A 963 -44.37 32.07 -18.70
N SER A 964 -45.15 32.62 -17.77
CA SER A 964 -45.71 33.99 -17.88
C SER A 964 -45.80 34.62 -16.50
N CYS A 965 -45.82 35.95 -16.42
CA CYS A 965 -45.99 36.65 -15.14
C CYS A 965 -46.99 37.78 -15.28
N LYS A 966 -47.97 37.83 -14.37
CA LYS A 966 -48.97 38.90 -14.29
C LYS A 966 -49.18 39.29 -12.84
N SER A 967 -49.10 40.59 -12.54
CA SER A 967 -49.33 41.14 -11.20
C SER A 967 -48.50 40.45 -10.09
N GLY A 968 -47.24 40.09 -10.40
CA GLY A 968 -46.34 39.43 -9.45
C GLY A 968 -46.61 37.95 -9.18
N VAL A 969 -47.51 37.32 -9.94
CA VAL A 969 -47.75 35.87 -9.92
C VAL A 969 -47.07 35.24 -11.13
N LEU A 970 -46.06 34.41 -10.87
CA LEU A 970 -45.40 33.59 -11.89
C LEU A 970 -46.28 32.38 -12.18
N LYS A 971 -46.70 32.23 -13.43
CA LYS A 971 -47.41 31.06 -13.93
C LYS A 971 -46.45 30.18 -14.72
N ILE A 972 -46.44 28.88 -14.41
CA ILE A 972 -45.63 27.88 -15.11
C ILE A 972 -46.57 26.76 -15.53
N HIS A 973 -46.73 26.60 -16.83
CA HIS A 973 -47.34 25.40 -17.42
C HIS A 973 -46.23 24.42 -17.76
N LEU A 974 -46.24 23.25 -17.15
CA LEU A 974 -45.28 22.17 -17.40
C LEU A 974 -45.97 21.07 -18.19
N ALA A 975 -45.40 20.65 -19.31
CA ALA A 975 -45.86 19.50 -20.06
C ALA A 975 -44.74 18.47 -20.19
N GLY A 976 -44.99 17.24 -19.74
CA GLY A 976 -44.06 16.12 -19.87
C GLY A 976 -44.60 15.10 -20.85
N LYS A 977 -43.81 14.78 -21.89
CA LYS A 977 -44.09 13.61 -22.73
C LYS A 977 -43.76 12.36 -21.94
N GLU A 978 -44.59 11.34 -22.09
CA GLU A 978 -44.45 10.04 -21.49
C GLU A 978 -45.21 8.97 -22.27
N LYS A 979 -44.48 8.06 -22.93
CA LYS A 979 -45.04 6.90 -23.63
C LYS A 979 -45.85 5.97 -22.73
N ASN A 980 -45.48 5.83 -21.45
CA ASN A 980 -46.12 4.90 -20.51
C ASN A 980 -46.50 5.61 -19.18
N PRO A 981 -47.53 6.48 -19.18
CA PRO A 981 -47.83 7.33 -18.02
C PRO A 981 -48.19 6.52 -16.77
N GLY A 982 -48.79 5.34 -16.93
CA GLY A 982 -49.11 4.43 -15.81
C GLY A 982 -47.89 3.83 -15.09
N LYS A 983 -46.67 3.99 -15.62
CA LYS A 983 -45.43 3.55 -14.96
C LYS A 983 -44.73 4.64 -14.17
N LEU A 984 -45.17 5.91 -14.25
CA LEU A 984 -44.55 7.00 -13.51
C LEU A 984 -44.68 6.77 -12.00
N LEU A 985 -43.60 7.03 -11.26
CA LEU A 985 -43.67 6.99 -9.80
C LEU A 985 -44.37 8.25 -9.29
N ALA A 986 -45.39 8.07 -8.46
CA ALA A 986 -46.14 9.14 -7.79
C ALA A 986 -46.60 8.65 -6.40
N ASN A 987 -45.65 8.15 -5.61
CA ASN A 987 -45.94 7.50 -4.33
C ASN A 987 -46.30 8.51 -3.23
N VAL A 988 -45.83 9.75 -3.35
CA VAL A 988 -46.04 10.80 -2.35
C VAL A 988 -47.30 11.59 -2.65
N LYS A 989 -48.31 11.48 -1.78
CA LYS A 989 -49.65 12.08 -1.95
C LYS A 989 -49.93 13.28 -1.03
N LYS A 990 -49.01 13.58 -0.10
CA LYS A 990 -49.20 14.63 0.92
C LYS A 990 -48.24 15.79 0.67
N ASN A 991 -48.81 16.99 0.47
CA ASN A 991 -48.03 18.22 0.35
C ASN A 991 -47.13 18.45 1.57
N GLY A 992 -45.95 19.03 1.34
CA GLY A 992 -44.95 19.27 2.38
C GLY A 992 -44.06 18.07 2.70
N THR A 993 -44.25 16.92 2.05
CA THR A 993 -43.45 15.72 2.30
C THR A 993 -42.12 15.79 1.53
N PRO A 994 -40.95 15.81 2.20
CA PRO A 994 -39.66 15.95 1.52
C PRO A 994 -39.38 14.83 0.52
N ALA A 995 -39.95 13.63 0.72
CA ALA A 995 -39.75 12.44 -0.10
C ALA A 995 -40.30 12.54 -1.55
N VAL A 996 -41.00 13.62 -1.91
CA VAL A 996 -41.56 13.81 -3.27
C VAL A 996 -40.50 13.80 -4.38
N TRP A 997 -39.25 14.16 -4.08
CA TRP A 997 -38.08 14.02 -4.97
C TRP A 997 -37.77 12.57 -5.43
N ASN A 998 -38.35 11.57 -4.77
CA ASN A 998 -38.21 10.16 -5.18
C ASN A 998 -39.20 9.73 -6.27
N ASP A 999 -40.19 10.55 -6.56
CA ASP A 999 -41.19 10.35 -7.62
C ASP A 999 -40.72 10.93 -8.97
N ASP A 1000 -41.50 10.70 -10.02
CA ASP A 1000 -41.41 11.50 -11.25
C ASP A 1000 -41.81 12.93 -10.90
N CYS A 1001 -40.85 13.86 -11.01
CA CYS A 1001 -41.07 15.22 -10.52
C CYS A 1001 -40.37 16.28 -11.36
N TYR A 1002 -40.92 17.49 -11.27
CA TYR A 1002 -40.25 18.72 -11.67
C TYR A 1002 -39.68 19.43 -10.45
N GLU A 1003 -38.49 19.98 -10.59
CA GLU A 1003 -37.82 20.80 -9.60
C GLU A 1003 -37.59 22.21 -10.16
N ILE A 1004 -38.29 23.19 -9.62
CA ILE A 1004 -38.19 24.59 -10.01
C ILE A 1004 -37.27 25.29 -9.01
N MET A 1005 -36.16 25.79 -9.51
CA MET A 1005 -35.18 26.54 -8.74
C MET A 1005 -35.37 28.02 -9.04
N LEU A 1006 -35.84 28.77 -8.05
CA LEU A 1006 -36.12 30.20 -8.18
C LEU A 1006 -35.20 30.99 -7.24
N VAL A 1007 -34.28 31.75 -7.84
CA VAL A 1007 -33.30 32.58 -7.14
C VAL A 1007 -33.85 33.99 -7.06
N ASN A 1008 -33.83 34.56 -5.86
CA ASN A 1008 -34.28 35.93 -5.66
C ASN A 1008 -33.26 36.94 -6.25
N PRO A 1009 -33.63 38.22 -6.38
CA PRO A 1009 -32.74 39.24 -6.97
C PRO A 1009 -31.43 39.51 -6.21
N THR A 1010 -31.28 39.03 -4.97
CA THR A 1010 -30.01 39.17 -4.20
C THR A 1010 -28.93 38.20 -4.68
N GLY A 1011 -29.31 37.17 -5.44
CA GLY A 1011 -28.39 36.27 -6.14
C GLY A 1011 -27.83 35.12 -5.30
N THR A 1012 -28.00 35.11 -3.97
CA THR A 1012 -27.51 34.03 -3.09
C THR A 1012 -28.62 33.18 -2.49
N ASP A 1013 -29.82 33.73 -2.29
CA ASP A 1013 -30.95 33.03 -1.68
C ASP A 1013 -31.89 32.48 -2.76
N TYR A 1014 -32.33 31.23 -2.61
CA TYR A 1014 -33.22 30.59 -3.58
C TYR A 1014 -34.14 29.56 -2.92
N VAL A 1015 -35.24 29.28 -3.61
CA VAL A 1015 -36.21 28.25 -3.24
C VAL A 1015 -36.20 27.14 -4.28
N GLN A 1016 -36.29 25.89 -3.80
CA GLN A 1016 -36.53 24.71 -4.61
C GLN A 1016 -37.96 24.24 -4.41
N ILE A 1017 -38.76 24.28 -5.47
CA ILE A 1017 -40.14 23.78 -5.48
C ILE A 1017 -40.12 22.45 -6.22
N ILE A 1018 -40.46 21.38 -5.52
CA ILE A 1018 -40.51 20.03 -6.08
C ILE A 1018 -41.98 19.65 -6.22
N VAL A 1019 -42.42 19.25 -7.42
CA VAL A 1019 -43.79 18.85 -7.69
C VAL A 1019 -43.80 17.54 -8.49
N ASN A 1020 -44.52 16.52 -8.01
CA ASN A 1020 -44.64 15.26 -8.73
C ASN A 1020 -45.80 15.27 -9.75
N SER A 1021 -45.93 14.17 -10.51
CA SER A 1021 -46.90 14.05 -11.61
C SER A 1021 -48.37 14.12 -11.21
N ILE A 1022 -48.71 13.97 -9.93
CA ILE A 1022 -50.07 14.11 -9.41
C ILE A 1022 -50.30 15.46 -8.70
N GLY A 1023 -49.35 16.39 -8.81
CA GLY A 1023 -49.44 17.75 -8.26
C GLY A 1023 -49.13 17.86 -6.76
N THR A 1024 -48.63 16.79 -6.13
CA THR A 1024 -48.12 16.87 -4.75
C THR A 1024 -46.80 17.62 -4.76
N TYR A 1025 -46.63 18.59 -3.86
CA TYR A 1025 -45.44 19.43 -3.84
C TYR A 1025 -44.77 19.58 -2.48
N TYR A 1026 -43.50 19.93 -2.51
CA TYR A 1026 -42.66 20.30 -1.37
C TYR A 1026 -41.84 21.53 -1.73
N VAL A 1027 -41.75 22.47 -0.79
CA VAL A 1027 -40.98 23.71 -0.96
C VAL A 1027 -39.84 23.71 0.04
N LYS A 1028 -38.62 23.82 -0.47
CA LYS A 1028 -37.39 23.86 0.33
C LYS A 1028 -36.69 25.20 0.14
N PRO A 1029 -36.71 26.09 1.16
CA PRO A 1029 -35.87 27.29 1.16
C PRO A 1029 -34.40 26.94 1.38
N PHE A 1030 -33.49 27.70 0.78
CA PHE A 1030 -32.05 27.59 1.01
C PHE A 1030 -31.45 28.92 1.47
N HIS A 1031 -30.27 28.84 2.09
CA HIS A 1031 -29.53 29.97 2.66
C HIS A 1031 -30.33 30.74 3.73
N ARG A 1032 -30.57 32.04 3.55
CA ARG A 1032 -31.21 32.90 4.56
C ARG A 1032 -32.73 33.00 4.40
N MET A 1033 -33.32 32.21 3.48
CA MET A 1033 -34.77 32.21 3.29
C MET A 1033 -35.49 31.61 4.52
N PRO A 1034 -36.53 32.27 5.04
CA PRO A 1034 -37.24 31.81 6.24
C PRO A 1034 -37.97 30.48 6.00
N LEU A 1035 -38.05 29.64 7.03
CA LEU A 1035 -38.96 28.49 7.01
C LEU A 1035 -40.39 29.00 7.13
N GLY A 1036 -41.28 28.62 6.21
CA GLY A 1036 -42.65 29.10 6.21
C GLY A 1036 -43.57 28.29 5.29
N ASN A 1037 -44.88 28.48 5.45
CA ASN A 1037 -45.92 27.89 4.61
C ASN A 1037 -46.02 28.70 3.29
N TYR A 1038 -45.13 28.39 2.35
CA TYR A 1038 -45.16 28.97 1.01
C TYR A 1038 -46.44 28.56 0.27
N ARG A 1039 -47.16 29.54 -0.27
CA ARG A 1039 -48.40 29.35 -1.01
C ARG A 1039 -48.09 29.08 -2.47
N ILE A 1040 -48.31 27.85 -2.91
CA ILE A 1040 -48.24 27.45 -4.32
C ILE A 1040 -49.56 26.80 -4.68
N LYS A 1041 -50.20 27.29 -5.75
CA LYS A 1041 -51.36 26.62 -6.33
C LYS A 1041 -50.87 25.70 -7.43
N VAL A 1042 -51.22 24.43 -7.35
CA VAL A 1042 -50.89 23.42 -8.36
C VAL A 1042 -52.20 22.83 -8.84
N ASN A 1043 -52.50 22.97 -10.13
CA ASN A 1043 -53.59 22.26 -10.78
C ASN A 1043 -52.95 21.23 -11.72
N GLY A 1044 -53.12 19.95 -11.40
CA GLY A 1044 -52.62 18.87 -12.24
C GLY A 1044 -53.73 18.31 -13.12
N ASN A 1045 -53.47 18.27 -14.43
CA ASN A 1045 -54.29 17.53 -15.39
C ASN A 1045 -53.42 16.43 -15.99
N VAL A 1046 -53.58 15.21 -15.49
CA VAL A 1046 -53.04 14.01 -16.13
C VAL A 1046 -54.05 13.62 -17.21
N ALA A 1047 -53.72 13.84 -18.48
CA ALA A 1047 -54.52 13.41 -19.62
C ALA A 1047 -53.95 12.07 -20.14
N PRO A 1048 -54.48 10.90 -19.70
CA PRO A 1048 -53.86 9.61 -20.00
C PRO A 1048 -53.88 9.26 -21.49
N GLU A 1049 -54.72 9.94 -22.27
CA GLU A 1049 -55.10 9.54 -23.63
C GLU A 1049 -54.13 10.01 -24.72
N PHE A 1050 -53.15 10.86 -24.40
CA PHE A 1050 -52.19 11.42 -25.37
C PHE A 1050 -50.71 11.25 -25.01
N GLY A 1051 -50.40 10.42 -24.01
CA GLY A 1051 -49.00 10.22 -23.58
C GLY A 1051 -48.31 11.50 -23.10
N ASN A 1052 -49.07 12.48 -22.61
CA ASN A 1052 -48.58 13.75 -22.06
C ASN A 1052 -49.29 14.01 -20.73
N TRP A 1053 -48.57 14.55 -19.75
CA TRP A 1053 -49.19 15.04 -18.51
C TRP A 1053 -48.79 16.50 -18.28
N THR A 1054 -49.70 17.26 -17.68
CA THR A 1054 -49.53 18.70 -17.49
C THR A 1054 -49.73 19.12 -16.06
N LEU A 1055 -48.95 20.12 -15.64
CA LEU A 1055 -49.14 20.83 -14.38
C LEU A 1055 -49.18 22.33 -14.63
N ASP A 1056 -50.17 22.99 -14.07
CA ASP A 1056 -50.21 24.44 -13.96
C ASP A 1056 -49.85 24.87 -12.55
N LEU A 1057 -48.81 25.68 -12.43
CA LEU A 1057 -48.39 26.27 -11.17
C LEU A 1057 -48.64 27.77 -11.17
N GLU A 1058 -49.23 28.27 -10.09
CA GLU A 1058 -49.30 29.71 -9.79
C GLU A 1058 -48.48 29.99 -8.53
N ILE A 1059 -47.45 30.82 -8.70
CA ILE A 1059 -46.42 31.10 -7.70
C ILE A 1059 -46.40 32.61 -7.42
N PRO A 1060 -47.04 33.09 -6.34
CA PRO A 1060 -46.92 34.49 -5.91
C PRO A 1060 -45.47 34.81 -5.55
N LEU A 1061 -44.79 35.70 -6.27
CA LEU A 1061 -43.35 35.92 -6.08
C LEU A 1061 -43.02 36.74 -4.83
N ALA A 1062 -43.94 37.58 -4.37
CA ALA A 1062 -43.75 38.47 -3.21
C ALA A 1062 -43.39 37.70 -1.92
N GLN A 1063 -43.81 36.43 -1.81
CA GLN A 1063 -43.51 35.60 -0.65
C GLN A 1063 -42.03 35.18 -0.54
N PHE A 1064 -41.25 35.32 -1.63
CA PHE A 1064 -39.84 34.90 -1.70
C PHE A 1064 -38.85 36.07 -1.65
N ASN A 1065 -39.33 37.32 -1.71
CA ASN A 1065 -38.51 38.50 -1.52
C ASN A 1065 -39.25 39.57 -0.71
N PRO A 1066 -38.95 39.74 0.58
CA PRO A 1066 -39.60 40.76 1.42
C PRO A 1066 -39.31 42.19 0.96
N ASN A 1067 -38.24 42.41 0.16
CA ASN A 1067 -37.87 43.71 -0.40
C ASN A 1067 -38.61 44.06 -1.71
N GLY A 1068 -39.61 43.27 -2.11
CA GLY A 1068 -40.42 43.50 -3.32
C GLY A 1068 -39.96 42.71 -4.55
N LEU A 1069 -40.66 42.91 -5.67
CA LEU A 1069 -40.46 42.11 -6.90
C LEU A 1069 -39.30 42.60 -7.80
N LYS A 1070 -38.77 43.79 -7.52
CA LYS A 1070 -37.77 44.46 -8.37
C LYS A 1070 -36.42 43.73 -8.36
N GLY A 1071 -35.80 43.63 -9.53
CA GLY A 1071 -34.45 43.12 -9.75
C GLY A 1071 -34.39 41.85 -10.61
N ASN A 1072 -33.19 41.31 -10.80
CA ASN A 1072 -32.95 40.18 -11.71
C ASN A 1072 -33.18 38.84 -11.01
N TRP A 1073 -34.41 38.33 -11.08
CA TRP A 1073 -34.69 36.95 -10.68
C TRP A 1073 -33.95 35.96 -11.57
N LYS A 1074 -33.64 34.77 -11.05
CA LYS A 1074 -33.15 33.68 -11.89
C LYS A 1074 -33.98 32.42 -11.71
N ILE A 1075 -34.13 31.67 -12.79
CA ILE A 1075 -34.92 30.44 -12.77
C ILE A 1075 -34.23 29.31 -13.54
N ASN A 1076 -34.37 28.10 -13.02
CA ASN A 1076 -34.18 26.88 -13.80
C ASN A 1076 -35.25 25.86 -13.40
N ILE A 1077 -35.62 24.99 -14.34
CA ILE A 1077 -36.60 23.94 -14.10
C ILE A 1077 -35.99 22.63 -14.57
N PHE A 1078 -35.98 21.64 -13.69
CA PHE A 1078 -35.50 20.29 -13.97
C PHE A 1078 -36.65 19.30 -13.95
N ARG A 1079 -36.52 18.22 -14.71
CA ARG A 1079 -37.36 17.03 -14.58
C ARG A 1079 -36.48 15.86 -14.19
N ASN A 1080 -36.87 15.17 -13.12
CA ASN A 1080 -36.35 13.88 -12.75
C ASN A 1080 -37.40 12.83 -13.13
N ARG A 1081 -37.25 12.27 -14.33
CA ARG A 1081 -38.14 11.25 -14.85
C ARG A 1081 -37.91 9.93 -14.14
N ARG A 1082 -38.91 9.43 -13.41
CA ARG A 1082 -38.81 8.17 -12.66
C ARG A 1082 -39.99 7.25 -12.94
N THR A 1083 -39.69 5.98 -13.16
CA THR A 1083 -40.71 4.96 -13.44
C THR A 1083 -40.52 3.76 -12.53
N SER A 1084 -41.50 2.86 -12.52
CA SER A 1084 -41.38 1.54 -11.87
C SER A 1084 -40.23 0.69 -12.42
N ASP A 1085 -39.73 0.97 -13.63
CA ASP A 1085 -38.45 0.45 -14.13
C ASP A 1085 -37.30 1.41 -13.75
N PRO A 1086 -36.37 1.00 -12.86
CA PRO A 1086 -35.23 1.81 -12.47
C PRO A 1086 -34.24 2.09 -13.62
N LYS A 1087 -34.27 1.30 -14.71
CA LYS A 1087 -33.41 1.54 -15.90
C LYS A 1087 -33.93 2.66 -16.80
N ALA A 1088 -35.19 3.09 -16.63
CA ALA A 1088 -35.82 4.12 -17.46
C ALA A 1088 -35.66 5.55 -16.88
N TYR A 1089 -34.73 5.78 -15.97
CA TYR A 1089 -34.50 7.12 -15.40
C TYR A 1089 -33.95 8.11 -16.45
N GLN A 1090 -34.51 9.32 -16.50
CA GLN A 1090 -34.00 10.41 -17.32
C GLN A 1090 -33.98 11.72 -16.53
N ALA A 1091 -32.95 12.52 -16.70
CA ALA A 1091 -32.84 13.85 -16.11
C ALA A 1091 -32.76 14.90 -17.22
N SER A 1092 -33.52 15.97 -17.10
CA SER A 1092 -33.51 17.07 -18.07
C SER A 1092 -33.81 18.40 -17.40
N GLY A 1093 -33.59 19.52 -18.09
CA GLY A 1093 -33.97 20.84 -17.59
C GLY A 1093 -33.81 21.94 -18.62
N LEU A 1094 -34.25 23.17 -18.31
CA LEU A 1094 -34.15 24.30 -19.24
C LEU A 1094 -32.69 24.60 -19.61
N TYR A 1095 -31.77 24.44 -18.66
CA TYR A 1095 -30.34 24.54 -18.89
C TYR A 1095 -29.57 23.59 -17.97
N LEU A 1096 -28.86 22.63 -18.54
CA LEU A 1096 -28.21 21.56 -17.78
C LEU A 1096 -26.91 21.06 -18.47
N LYS A 1097 -25.79 21.72 -18.19
CA LYS A 1097 -24.46 21.33 -18.68
C LYS A 1097 -23.84 20.17 -17.89
N GLU A 1098 -24.06 20.13 -16.57
CA GLU A 1098 -23.50 19.17 -15.62
C GLU A 1098 -24.46 18.91 -14.45
N LEU A 1099 -24.24 17.83 -13.69
CA LEU A 1099 -25.10 17.39 -12.57
C LEU A 1099 -24.82 18.18 -11.29
N HIS A 1100 -24.85 19.51 -11.38
CA HIS A 1100 -24.62 20.41 -10.25
C HIS A 1100 -25.70 21.49 -10.19
N PHE A 1101 -26.86 21.10 -9.66
CA PHE A 1101 -28.06 21.93 -9.62
C PHE A 1101 -27.88 23.24 -8.85
N HIS A 1102 -26.85 23.40 -8.01
CA HIS A 1102 -26.64 24.60 -7.19
C HIS A 1102 -25.74 25.68 -7.83
N LYS A 1103 -25.40 25.58 -9.12
CA LYS A 1103 -24.67 26.64 -9.85
C LYS A 1103 -25.62 27.75 -10.32
N LEU A 1104 -26.06 28.58 -9.37
CA LEU A 1104 -27.08 29.62 -9.57
C LEU A 1104 -26.69 30.67 -10.63
N GLU A 1105 -25.39 30.87 -10.84
CA GLU A 1105 -24.84 31.76 -11.86
C GLU A 1105 -25.18 31.32 -13.29
N GLN A 1106 -25.51 30.03 -13.49
CA GLN A 1106 -25.78 29.48 -14.82
C GLN A 1106 -27.24 29.59 -15.26
N TYR A 1107 -28.15 29.92 -14.35
CA TYR A 1107 -29.60 29.92 -14.58
C TYR A 1107 -30.06 31.03 -15.51
N PHE A 1108 -31.27 30.89 -16.08
CA PHE A 1108 -31.87 31.94 -16.89
C PHE A 1108 -32.18 33.16 -16.03
N THR A 1109 -31.92 34.35 -16.57
CA THR A 1109 -32.39 35.60 -15.97
C THR A 1109 -33.86 35.78 -16.34
N LEU A 1110 -34.71 35.94 -15.32
CA LEU A 1110 -36.13 36.13 -15.43
C LEU A 1110 -36.44 37.62 -15.24
N ILE A 1111 -36.96 38.26 -16.29
CA ILE A 1111 -37.38 39.67 -16.26
C ILE A 1111 -38.90 39.71 -16.16
N ILE A 1112 -39.39 40.40 -15.15
CA ILE A 1112 -40.82 40.61 -14.85
C ILE A 1112 -41.09 42.12 -14.73
N ASP A 1113 -42.36 42.53 -14.84
CA ASP A 1113 -42.78 43.95 -14.72
C ASP A 1113 -42.65 44.50 -13.28
#